data_AF-V9IK12-F1
#
_entry.id   AF-V9IK12-F1
#
_cell.length_a   1.000
_cell.length_b   1.000
_cell.length_c   1.000
_cell.angle_alpha   90.00
_cell.angle_beta   90.00
_cell.angle_gamma   90.00
#
_symmetry.space_group_name_H-M   'P 1'
#
loop_
_entity.id
_entity.type
_entity.pdbx_description
1 polymer ?
#
loop_
_entity_poly.entity_id
_entity_poly.type
_entity_poly.pdbx_seq_one_letter_code
_entity_poly.pdbx_strand_id
1 'polypeptide(L)'
;MHTVMENFQKKNMVTGRSHVTHHPQVTSSSQMLTTNQSQSSSSSSRVATKSSQRILTSSSSSEMKASSMKSDLRELQRGISEMKNNISTNFSQRLRSSMENLVDRDTNGSEEADLTEPLVTFPDPDTPPPATGAVTLTGGAPSQLTSLNSLNNLHSMSPQINMSNISNMTNLPAGQETMKFEQKKMTSASKTKVVTDGFSAEKATANSAEMRALQTGDVSYKEQSAATAARARVELDGVSAEKSVAAAREQRSLKAGDLSHQESNNMAASTMKLQSDSFSSEKKAMAAQQQRQTVTSTGIFNHEKHISSASSQSSITIASKGVTSKSSMISAANAVNQLMNGMRPAEDELLSLPLDDLDLLCSKSNSQDVDRAITKYSNFLDNFVERLKANDCKNDKAPLLLNRVNEIIRKAWAVPTYGHELGYTLCNTLRTRGGLDLLMSNCVASDQELQFSSARLLEQCLTTENRAHVVEHGLEKVVNVACVCTKNANSVDHSRVGTGILEHLFKHSEGTCSDVIRLGGLDAVLFECRKNDIETLRHCAGALANLSLYGGAENQEAMIKRKVPMWLFPLAFHNDDNIKYYACLAIAVLVANKEIEAAVLKSGTLDLVEPFVTSHNPYEFAKSNLAHAHGQSKNWLERLVPVLSSKREEARNLAAFHFCMEAGIKKQQGKTEIFRAIGAIEPLKK
;
A
#
# COMPACT_ATOMS: atom_id res chain seq x y z
N MET A 1 8.13 60.93 5.55
CA MET A 1 9.52 61.41 5.71
C MET A 1 10.42 60.60 4.78
N HIS A 2 11.64 61.08 4.50
CA HIS A 2 12.60 60.60 3.47
C HIS A 2 12.58 59.08 3.13
N THR A 3 12.51 58.62 1.86
CA THR A 3 13.49 58.75 0.73
C THR A 3 14.82 58.02 1.06
N VAL A 4 15.33 57.04 0.30
CA VAL A 4 15.98 57.04 -1.05
C VAL A 4 15.95 55.58 -1.59
N MET A 5 15.29 55.24 -2.71
CA MET A 5 15.75 55.15 -4.12
C MET A 5 16.77 54.01 -4.42
N GLU A 6 16.46 53.05 -5.32
CA GLU A 6 16.81 52.96 -6.78
C GLU A 6 18.28 52.52 -7.07
N ASN A 7 18.69 51.88 -8.19
CA ASN A 7 18.05 51.20 -9.35
C ASN A 7 19.06 50.12 -9.87
N PHE A 8 19.25 49.63 -11.12
CA PHE A 8 18.86 49.95 -12.52
C PHE A 8 18.94 48.66 -13.40
N GLN A 9 18.76 48.75 -14.72
CA GLN A 9 18.84 47.63 -15.68
C GLN A 9 19.80 47.88 -16.88
N LYS A 10 20.37 46.79 -17.42
CA LYS A 10 20.74 46.47 -18.84
C LYS A 10 21.24 47.56 -19.83
N LYS A 11 22.45 47.34 -20.40
CA LYS A 11 22.95 47.58 -21.81
C LYS A 11 24.46 47.22 -21.88
N ASN A 12 25.18 46.97 -22.99
CA ASN A 12 24.96 46.85 -24.46
C ASN A 12 25.42 45.41 -24.91
N MET A 13 25.67 44.92 -26.15
CA MET A 13 25.91 45.40 -27.54
C MET A 13 27.32 46.02 -27.79
N VAL A 14 28.06 45.83 -28.92
CA VAL A 14 27.84 45.05 -30.18
C VAL A 14 29.19 44.67 -30.88
N THR A 15 29.15 43.81 -31.94
CA THR A 15 30.21 43.41 -32.94
C THR A 15 31.45 42.58 -32.50
N GLY A 16 31.98 41.62 -33.29
CA GLY A 16 31.43 40.97 -34.51
C GLY A 16 32.43 40.16 -35.40
N ARG A 17 31.88 39.25 -36.25
CA ARG A 17 32.45 38.61 -37.49
C ARG A 17 33.28 37.29 -37.37
N SER A 18 33.11 36.44 -38.41
CA SER A 18 34.01 35.36 -38.92
C SER A 18 33.74 33.86 -38.59
N HIS A 19 33.26 33.15 -39.61
CA HIS A 19 33.31 31.71 -39.96
C HIS A 19 34.40 30.79 -39.35
N VAL A 20 34.07 29.50 -39.10
CA VAL A 20 34.64 28.24 -39.68
C VAL A 20 34.13 26.97 -38.93
N THR A 21 34.17 25.79 -39.59
CA THR A 21 33.71 24.46 -39.14
C THR A 21 34.82 23.58 -38.54
N HIS A 22 34.52 22.70 -37.56
CA HIS A 22 34.64 21.21 -37.65
C HIS A 22 34.50 20.43 -36.32
N HIS A 23 34.36 19.10 -36.48
CA HIS A 23 34.43 18.01 -35.49
C HIS A 23 35.67 18.02 -34.56
N PRO A 24 35.57 17.36 -33.39
CA PRO A 24 36.62 16.52 -32.85
C PRO A 24 36.40 15.02 -33.20
N GLN A 25 37.50 14.31 -33.39
CA GLN A 25 37.61 12.85 -33.47
C GLN A 25 38.88 12.46 -32.69
N VAL A 26 38.87 11.38 -31.92
CA VAL A 26 40.02 10.95 -31.10
C VAL A 26 40.50 9.57 -31.55
N THR A 27 41.80 9.45 -31.80
CA THR A 27 42.48 8.25 -32.31
C THR A 27 43.33 7.59 -31.21
N SER A 28 43.77 6.34 -31.42
CA SER A 28 44.61 5.60 -30.47
C SER A 28 45.66 4.71 -31.17
N SER A 29 46.87 4.68 -30.62
CA SER A 29 48.09 3.97 -31.06
C SER A 29 49.13 4.16 -29.94
N SER A 30 49.99 3.24 -29.48
CA SER A 30 50.23 1.79 -29.69
C SER A 30 50.92 1.24 -28.40
N GLN A 31 51.70 0.14 -28.27
CA GLN A 31 52.26 -0.87 -29.18
C GLN A 31 52.72 -2.15 -28.43
N MET A 32 52.83 -3.26 -29.18
CA MET A 32 53.70 -4.46 -29.03
C MET A 32 54.41 -4.82 -27.70
N LEU A 33 54.30 -6.10 -27.31
CA LEU A 33 55.44 -7.01 -27.02
C LEU A 33 55.02 -8.50 -27.10
N THR A 34 55.98 -9.44 -27.18
CA THR A 34 55.81 -10.90 -27.41
C THR A 34 55.96 -11.72 -26.10
N THR A 35 55.84 -13.07 -25.96
CA THR A 35 56.13 -14.22 -26.85
C THR A 35 55.59 -15.58 -26.29
N ASN A 36 55.47 -16.61 -27.14
CA ASN A 36 55.61 -18.08 -26.90
C ASN A 36 54.58 -18.97 -26.10
N GLN A 37 54.01 -19.94 -26.84
CA GLN A 37 53.97 -21.42 -26.63
C GLN A 37 53.54 -22.09 -25.29
N SER A 38 52.61 -23.07 -25.42
CA SER A 38 52.77 -24.48 -24.97
C SER A 38 51.63 -25.41 -25.46
N GLN A 39 51.76 -26.75 -25.29
CA GLN A 39 50.93 -27.79 -25.94
C GLN A 39 50.24 -28.78 -24.96
N SER A 40 49.09 -29.33 -25.35
CA SER A 40 48.56 -30.70 -25.08
C SER A 40 47.14 -30.81 -25.70
N SER A 41 46.70 -31.82 -26.47
CA SER A 41 46.67 -33.30 -26.30
C SER A 41 45.83 -33.75 -25.09
N SER A 42 44.87 -34.68 -25.17
CA SER A 42 44.48 -35.65 -26.22
C SER A 42 42.92 -35.73 -26.28
N SER A 43 42.20 -36.62 -26.99
CA SER A 43 42.55 -37.90 -27.61
C SER A 43 41.62 -38.27 -28.80
N SER A 44 41.51 -39.57 -29.10
CA SER A 44 40.71 -40.22 -30.16
C SER A 44 39.60 -41.12 -29.54
N SER A 45 38.74 -41.89 -30.24
CA SER A 45 38.82 -42.46 -31.60
C SER A 45 37.48 -42.96 -32.20
N ARG A 46 37.34 -42.78 -33.53
CA ARG A 46 37.04 -43.76 -34.64
C ARG A 46 36.15 -45.01 -34.35
N VAL A 47 35.37 -45.58 -35.29
CA VAL A 47 35.80 -46.28 -36.53
C VAL A 47 34.61 -46.60 -37.50
N ALA A 48 34.76 -46.32 -38.82
CA ALA A 48 34.30 -47.02 -40.06
C ALA A 48 32.83 -47.55 -40.26
N THR A 49 32.26 -47.86 -41.45
CA THR A 49 32.48 -47.57 -42.91
C THR A 49 31.23 -47.97 -43.75
N LYS A 50 31.19 -47.61 -45.05
CA LYS A 50 30.23 -48.03 -46.14
C LYS A 50 28.86 -47.32 -46.15
N SER A 51 28.13 -47.18 -47.28
CA SER A 51 28.52 -46.97 -48.70
C SER A 51 27.28 -46.55 -49.54
N SER A 52 27.51 -45.73 -50.59
CA SER A 52 26.69 -45.57 -51.81
C SER A 52 25.33 -44.81 -51.80
N GLN A 53 25.33 -43.65 -52.49
CA GLN A 53 24.37 -43.22 -53.56
C GLN A 53 22.89 -42.87 -53.16
N ARG A 54 22.18 -41.90 -53.77
CA ARG A 54 22.40 -41.00 -54.95
C ARG A 54 21.49 -39.72 -54.86
N ILE A 55 21.73 -38.73 -55.75
CA ILE A 55 20.89 -37.54 -56.12
C ILE A 55 21.07 -36.35 -55.13
N LEU A 56 21.72 -35.20 -55.45
CA LEU A 56 21.64 -34.20 -56.56
C LEU A 56 20.38 -33.29 -56.45
N THR A 57 20.40 -31.95 -56.52
CA THR A 57 21.46 -30.94 -56.80
C THR A 57 21.27 -29.65 -55.99
N SER A 58 22.37 -28.97 -55.66
CA SER A 58 22.44 -27.49 -55.57
C SER A 58 23.28 -26.99 -56.78
N SER A 59 23.44 -25.71 -57.14
CA SER A 59 22.97 -24.39 -56.67
C SER A 59 23.46 -23.31 -57.66
N SER A 60 22.67 -22.29 -57.99
CA SER A 60 23.14 -20.95 -58.43
C SER A 60 21.98 -20.00 -58.81
N SER A 61 21.91 -18.83 -58.18
CA SER A 61 21.62 -17.52 -58.81
C SER A 61 21.61 -16.42 -57.75
N SER A 62 22.25 -15.29 -58.01
CA SER A 62 22.22 -14.10 -57.17
C SER A 62 22.22 -12.84 -58.05
N GLU A 63 21.75 -11.72 -57.49
CA GLU A 63 21.90 -10.35 -58.03
C GLU A 63 21.20 -10.02 -59.37
N MET A 64 19.89 -9.71 -59.33
CA MET A 64 19.20 -8.78 -60.28
C MET A 64 17.77 -8.36 -59.82
N LYS A 65 17.55 -7.99 -58.55
CA LYS A 65 16.21 -7.54 -58.04
C LYS A 65 16.18 -6.36 -57.05
N ALA A 66 17.25 -5.58 -56.90
CA ALA A 66 17.34 -4.54 -55.86
C ALA A 66 16.78 -3.15 -56.24
N SER A 67 16.57 -2.85 -57.53
CA SER A 67 16.16 -1.52 -58.01
C SER A 67 14.64 -1.31 -57.99
N SER A 68 13.86 -2.30 -58.45
CA SER A 68 12.40 -2.17 -58.63
C SER A 68 11.64 -1.91 -57.32
N MET A 69 12.14 -2.34 -56.16
CA MET A 69 11.40 -2.18 -54.90
C MET A 69 11.46 -0.77 -54.30
N LYS A 70 12.26 0.16 -54.87
CA LYS A 70 12.40 1.54 -54.36
C LYS A 70 11.47 2.57 -55.01
N SER A 71 10.92 2.29 -56.19
CA SER A 71 9.80 3.05 -56.77
C SER A 71 8.54 2.82 -55.93
N ASP A 72 8.21 1.55 -55.77
CA ASP A 72 6.92 1.07 -55.29
C ASP A 72 6.70 1.51 -53.83
N LEU A 73 7.76 1.50 -53.02
CA LEU A 73 7.74 1.99 -51.63
C LEU A 73 7.46 3.50 -51.53
N ARG A 74 7.88 4.30 -52.51
CA ARG A 74 7.61 5.76 -52.54
C ARG A 74 6.18 6.07 -53.00
N GLU A 75 5.65 5.30 -53.94
CA GLU A 75 4.22 5.42 -54.31
C GLU A 75 3.31 4.96 -53.18
N LEU A 76 3.68 3.89 -52.46
CA LEU A 76 2.98 3.43 -51.26
C LEU A 76 2.99 4.50 -50.15
N GLN A 77 4.12 5.17 -49.90
CA GLN A 77 4.21 6.28 -48.94
C GLN A 77 3.36 7.50 -49.35
N ARG A 78 3.22 7.78 -50.66
CA ARG A 78 2.31 8.81 -51.18
C ARG A 78 0.85 8.44 -50.95
N GLY A 79 0.44 7.22 -51.34
CA GLY A 79 -0.94 6.76 -51.16
C GLY A 79 -1.40 6.70 -49.69
N ILE A 80 -0.52 6.30 -48.77
CA ILE A 80 -0.79 6.33 -47.32
C ILE A 80 -0.99 7.76 -46.81
N SER A 81 -0.26 8.73 -47.36
CA SER A 81 -0.38 10.14 -46.97
C SER A 81 -1.68 10.78 -47.49
N GLU A 82 -2.11 10.43 -48.70
CA GLU A 82 -3.36 10.92 -49.29
C GLU A 82 -4.59 10.29 -48.60
N MET A 83 -4.54 9.00 -48.26
CA MET A 83 -5.62 8.31 -47.55
C MET A 83 -5.87 8.88 -46.13
N LYS A 84 -4.82 9.37 -45.46
CA LYS A 84 -4.92 9.98 -44.12
C LYS A 84 -5.77 11.26 -44.10
N ASN A 85 -5.77 12.05 -45.18
CA ASN A 85 -6.50 13.32 -45.22
C ASN A 85 -8.01 13.17 -45.52
N ASN A 86 -8.41 12.15 -46.28
CA ASN A 86 -9.81 11.93 -46.66
C ASN A 86 -10.69 11.33 -45.54
N ILE A 87 -10.09 10.74 -44.51
CA ILE A 87 -10.81 10.10 -43.40
C ILE A 87 -11.27 11.15 -42.35
N SER A 88 -10.51 12.23 -42.14
CA SER A 88 -10.80 13.22 -41.09
C SER A 88 -12.01 14.11 -41.36
N THR A 89 -12.45 14.25 -42.61
CA THR A 89 -13.52 15.18 -43.01
C THR A 89 -14.89 14.51 -43.16
N ASN A 90 -14.94 13.21 -43.43
CA ASN A 90 -16.19 12.48 -43.72
C ASN A 90 -16.90 11.89 -42.48
N PHE A 91 -16.19 11.77 -41.35
CA PHE A 91 -16.74 11.19 -40.11
C PHE A 91 -17.85 12.06 -39.50
N SER A 92 -17.64 13.38 -39.44
CA SER A 92 -18.53 14.34 -38.80
C SER A 92 -19.91 14.49 -39.48
N GLN A 93 -20.02 14.18 -40.77
CA GLN A 93 -21.29 14.30 -41.51
C GLN A 93 -22.19 13.07 -41.34
N ARG A 94 -21.63 11.85 -41.34
CA ARG A 94 -22.42 10.60 -41.24
C ARG A 94 -23.01 10.34 -39.85
N LEU A 95 -22.44 10.91 -38.79
CA LEU A 95 -23.01 10.83 -37.45
C LEU A 95 -24.24 11.72 -37.25
N ARG A 96 -24.38 12.81 -38.02
CA ARG A 96 -25.50 13.75 -37.89
C ARG A 96 -26.77 13.20 -38.54
N SER A 97 -26.66 12.66 -39.76
CA SER A 97 -27.79 12.13 -40.55
C SER A 97 -28.42 10.83 -40.01
N SER A 98 -27.90 10.27 -38.91
CA SER A 98 -28.37 9.00 -38.32
C SER A 98 -29.11 9.17 -36.99
N MET A 99 -29.27 10.41 -36.52
CA MET A 99 -29.96 10.75 -35.26
C MET A 99 -31.26 11.56 -35.47
N GLU A 100 -31.58 11.89 -36.72
CA GLU A 100 -32.61 12.87 -37.11
C GLU A 100 -33.84 12.20 -37.78
N ASN A 101 -34.07 10.90 -37.52
CA ASN A 101 -35.15 10.08 -38.09
C ASN A 101 -35.79 9.14 -37.03
N LEU A 102 -35.96 9.63 -35.79
CA LEU A 102 -36.57 8.87 -34.68
C LEU A 102 -37.52 9.70 -33.81
N VAL A 103 -38.00 10.85 -34.31
CA VAL A 103 -39.03 11.68 -33.66
C VAL A 103 -40.05 12.11 -34.72
N ASP A 104 -40.84 11.15 -35.19
CA ASP A 104 -42.09 11.41 -35.90
C ASP A 104 -42.95 10.13 -35.85
N ARG A 105 -44.26 10.31 -35.62
CA ARG A 105 -45.27 9.26 -35.32
C ARG A 105 -45.06 8.50 -33.99
N ASP A 106 -46.07 8.32 -33.13
CA ASP A 106 -47.51 8.70 -33.21
C ASP A 106 -47.96 9.34 -31.88
N THR A 107 -48.66 10.49 -31.96
CA THR A 107 -49.43 11.10 -30.85
C THR A 107 -50.66 11.77 -31.46
N ASN A 108 -51.87 11.51 -30.94
CA ASN A 108 -53.09 12.11 -31.47
C ASN A 108 -54.16 12.30 -30.37
N GLY A 109 -54.31 13.55 -29.92
CA GLY A 109 -55.25 13.98 -28.87
C GLY A 109 -54.75 13.76 -27.42
N SER A 110 -55.05 14.64 -26.47
CA SER A 110 -55.69 15.97 -26.56
C SER A 110 -55.59 16.72 -25.22
N GLU A 111 -55.26 18.03 -25.25
CA GLU A 111 -55.52 19.05 -24.20
C GLU A 111 -54.89 18.79 -22.79
N GLU A 112 -54.56 19.72 -21.89
CA GLU A 112 -54.34 21.20 -21.82
C GLU A 112 -53.67 21.41 -20.42
N ALA A 113 -52.95 22.49 -20.04
CA ALA A 113 -52.50 23.74 -20.67
C ALA A 113 -51.23 24.26 -19.93
N ASP A 114 -50.64 25.37 -20.42
CA ASP A 114 -49.99 26.51 -19.73
C ASP A 114 -49.31 26.39 -18.34
N LEU A 115 -48.20 27.07 -18.04
CA LEU A 115 -47.20 27.84 -18.83
C LEU A 115 -45.97 28.21 -17.94
N THR A 116 -44.92 28.75 -18.55
CA THR A 116 -43.89 29.66 -17.95
C THR A 116 -43.03 29.24 -16.73
N GLU A 117 -41.73 29.01 -16.98
CA GLU A 117 -40.65 29.73 -16.26
C GLU A 117 -40.74 31.26 -16.55
N PRO A 118 -40.09 32.23 -15.82
CA PRO A 118 -38.82 32.07 -15.10
C PRO A 118 -38.55 32.98 -13.86
N LEU A 119 -37.28 32.94 -13.40
CA LEU A 119 -36.47 34.06 -12.89
C LEU A 119 -36.45 34.38 -11.37
N VAL A 120 -35.36 35.04 -10.96
CA VAL A 120 -34.85 35.21 -9.59
C VAL A 120 -35.04 36.63 -9.06
N THR A 121 -35.48 36.79 -7.80
CA THR A 121 -35.07 37.90 -6.92
C THR A 121 -35.33 37.58 -5.44
N PHE A 122 -34.50 38.12 -4.53
CA PHE A 122 -34.83 38.34 -3.11
C PHE A 122 -35.18 39.83 -2.93
N PRO A 123 -36.04 40.19 -1.95
CA PRO A 123 -35.47 40.76 -0.72
C PRO A 123 -36.21 40.39 0.59
N ASP A 124 -35.47 40.49 1.69
CA ASP A 124 -35.95 40.63 3.09
C ASP A 124 -35.73 42.11 3.48
N PRO A 125 -36.66 42.82 4.16
CA PRO A 125 -36.69 42.78 5.63
C PRO A 125 -38.06 43.02 6.32
N ASP A 126 -38.27 42.48 7.53
CA ASP A 126 -38.94 43.24 8.62
C ASP A 126 -38.77 42.63 10.04
N THR A 127 -38.39 43.45 11.03
CA THR A 127 -38.23 43.20 12.50
C THR A 127 -38.02 44.58 13.21
N PRO A 128 -38.08 44.78 14.57
CA PRO A 128 -37.86 43.83 15.68
C PRO A 128 -38.88 43.88 16.89
N PRO A 129 -38.58 44.26 18.17
CA PRO A 129 -38.73 43.37 19.37
C PRO A 129 -39.48 44.06 20.58
N PRO A 130 -39.22 43.87 21.92
CA PRO A 130 -38.47 42.87 22.75
C PRO A 130 -39.19 42.44 24.09
N ALA A 131 -38.40 41.90 25.06
CA ALA A 131 -38.52 42.00 26.55
C ALA A 131 -39.30 40.91 27.37
N THR A 132 -38.95 40.53 28.64
CA THR A 132 -37.67 40.17 29.35
C THR A 132 -37.93 39.61 30.78
N GLY A 133 -36.98 38.83 31.37
CA GLY A 133 -36.90 38.45 32.83
C GLY A 133 -36.92 36.92 33.07
N ALA A 134 -36.02 36.22 33.81
CA ALA A 134 -35.31 36.42 35.10
C ALA A 134 -36.19 36.09 36.34
N VAL A 135 -35.79 35.41 37.44
CA VAL A 135 -34.50 35.35 38.20
C VAL A 135 -34.27 33.95 38.89
N THR A 136 -33.04 33.72 39.37
CA THR A 136 -32.42 32.61 40.16
C THR A 136 -32.87 32.51 41.66
N LEU A 137 -32.33 31.74 42.66
CA LEU A 137 -31.11 30.89 42.89
C LEU A 137 -31.26 29.99 44.19
N THR A 138 -30.15 29.39 44.68
CA THR A 138 -29.85 28.71 45.99
C THR A 138 -30.13 27.19 46.12
N GLY A 139 -29.37 26.37 46.87
CA GLY A 139 -28.03 26.54 47.50
C GLY A 139 -27.70 25.53 48.64
N GLY A 140 -26.43 25.12 48.86
CA GLY A 140 -25.98 24.42 50.10
C GLY A 140 -24.86 23.35 50.00
N ALA A 141 -23.98 23.28 51.01
CA ALA A 141 -22.95 22.23 51.31
C ALA A 141 -22.94 22.01 52.87
N PRO A 142 -22.07 21.21 53.60
CA PRO A 142 -20.59 21.12 53.48
C PRO A 142 -19.83 19.81 53.95
N SER A 143 -18.50 19.80 53.71
CA SER A 143 -17.31 19.27 54.47
C SER A 143 -17.35 18.12 55.52
N GLN A 144 -16.34 17.22 55.53
CA GLN A 144 -15.20 17.13 56.52
C GLN A 144 -14.32 15.82 56.46
N LEU A 145 -13.00 15.97 56.70
CA LEU A 145 -11.96 15.18 57.48
C LEU A 145 -12.06 13.62 57.67
N THR A 146 -11.01 12.79 57.88
CA THR A 146 -9.71 12.98 58.61
C THR A 146 -8.63 11.86 58.33
N SER A 147 -7.39 12.09 58.80
CA SER A 147 -6.24 11.24 59.25
C SER A 147 -6.48 9.79 59.79
N LEU A 148 -5.49 8.86 59.98
CA LEU A 148 -4.03 8.68 59.66
C LEU A 148 -3.52 7.24 60.07
N ASN A 149 -2.29 6.84 59.65
CA ASN A 149 -1.34 5.89 60.32
C ASN A 149 -1.72 4.37 60.45
N SER A 150 -0.86 3.38 60.78
CA SER A 150 0.63 3.20 60.87
C SER A 150 1.05 1.71 61.08
N LEU A 151 2.31 1.35 60.72
CA LEU A 151 3.21 0.31 61.35
C LEU A 151 2.69 -1.18 61.44
N ASN A 152 3.47 -2.27 61.66
CA ASN A 152 4.87 -2.48 62.06
C ASN A 152 5.42 -3.92 61.72
N ASN A 153 6.70 -4.18 62.08
CA ASN A 153 7.32 -5.50 62.44
C ASN A 153 7.51 -6.63 61.39
N LEU A 154 8.40 -7.63 61.59
CA LEU A 154 9.82 -7.64 62.07
C LEU A 154 10.49 -9.03 61.79
N HIS A 155 11.77 -9.20 62.18
CA HIS A 155 12.64 -10.40 62.14
C HIS A 155 13.11 -10.87 60.73
N SER A 156 14.37 -11.16 60.39
CA SER A 156 15.70 -11.38 61.04
C SER A 156 16.16 -12.84 61.15
N MET A 157 17.38 -13.14 60.67
CA MET A 157 18.31 -14.14 61.23
C MET A 157 19.74 -13.91 60.71
N SER A 158 20.75 -14.20 61.55
CA SER A 158 22.20 -14.21 61.26
C SER A 158 22.84 -15.40 61.98
N PRO A 159 23.93 -16.00 61.47
CA PRO A 159 25.28 -15.79 62.03
C PRO A 159 26.37 -15.66 60.91
N GLN A 160 27.53 -14.99 61.06
CA GLN A 160 28.63 -14.97 62.06
C GLN A 160 29.64 -16.14 62.01
N ILE A 161 30.92 -15.81 61.71
CA ILE A 161 32.23 -16.22 62.32
C ILE A 161 33.35 -15.56 61.44
N ASN A 162 34.24 -14.67 61.90
CA ASN A 162 35.46 -14.82 62.75
C ASN A 162 36.63 -15.61 62.08
N MET A 163 37.94 -15.32 62.21
CA MET A 163 38.81 -14.24 62.80
C MET A 163 40.26 -14.43 62.21
N SER A 164 41.40 -13.72 62.42
CA SER A 164 41.91 -12.70 63.36
C SER A 164 43.18 -11.96 62.84
N ASN A 165 43.55 -10.84 63.49
CA ASN A 165 44.91 -10.32 63.87
C ASN A 165 46.15 -10.33 62.94
N ILE A 166 46.89 -9.20 62.92
CA ILE A 166 48.16 -8.97 63.66
C ILE A 166 48.50 -7.45 63.70
N SER A 167 49.40 -7.00 64.60
CA SER A 167 49.46 -5.61 65.09
C SER A 167 50.87 -4.94 65.08
N ASN A 168 50.88 -3.59 65.05
CA ASN A 168 51.87 -2.63 65.59
C ASN A 168 53.36 -2.65 65.13
N MET A 169 53.90 -1.50 64.67
CA MET A 169 54.90 -0.69 65.43
C MET A 169 55.34 0.66 64.76
N THR A 170 55.27 1.74 65.56
CA THR A 170 56.17 2.93 65.69
C THR A 170 56.90 3.65 64.51
N ASN A 171 56.75 4.99 64.47
CA ASN A 171 57.78 6.09 64.36
C ASN A 171 59.00 5.95 63.40
N LEU A 172 59.54 6.95 62.67
CA LEU A 172 59.50 8.44 62.51
C LEU A 172 60.25 8.77 61.16
N PRO A 173 60.53 10.01 60.71
CA PRO A 173 59.77 11.27 60.66
C PRO A 173 59.75 11.96 59.25
N ALA A 174 58.99 13.06 59.13
CA ALA A 174 59.19 14.22 58.22
C ALA A 174 59.10 14.04 56.67
N GLY A 175 58.44 15.02 56.02
CA GLY A 175 58.54 15.23 54.56
C GLY A 175 57.52 14.49 53.69
N GLN A 176 56.23 14.45 54.08
CA GLN A 176 55.17 13.86 53.27
C GLN A 176 53.97 14.80 53.10
N GLU A 177 53.36 14.76 51.92
CA GLU A 177 52.14 15.50 51.57
C GLU A 177 51.00 15.15 52.53
N THR A 178 50.25 16.16 52.98
CA THR A 178 49.10 15.94 53.88
C THR A 178 47.90 15.41 53.10
N MET A 179 47.85 14.07 52.94
CA MET A 179 46.73 13.38 52.31
C MET A 179 45.39 13.76 52.96
N LYS A 180 44.58 14.53 52.23
CA LYS A 180 43.24 14.92 52.68
C LYS A 180 42.24 13.86 52.24
N PHE A 181 41.73 13.09 53.21
CA PHE A 181 40.68 12.09 53.00
C PHE A 181 39.31 12.64 53.45
N GLU A 182 38.29 12.46 52.61
CA GLU A 182 36.88 12.66 52.96
C GLU A 182 36.10 11.40 52.61
N GLN A 183 35.32 10.86 53.55
CA GLN A 183 34.35 9.81 53.30
C GLN A 183 32.99 10.21 53.84
N LYS A 184 31.96 10.13 52.99
CA LYS A 184 30.59 10.52 53.32
C LYS A 184 29.62 9.43 52.87
N LYS A 185 28.84 8.90 53.80
CA LYS A 185 27.82 7.87 53.52
C LYS A 185 26.45 8.35 53.95
N MET A 186 25.45 8.10 53.12
CA MET A 186 24.04 8.36 53.39
C MET A 186 23.23 7.14 53.01
N THR A 187 22.33 6.70 53.88
CA THR A 187 21.35 5.66 53.58
C THR A 187 19.97 6.14 54.02
N SER A 188 18.96 5.95 53.17
CA SER A 188 17.57 6.26 53.47
C SER A 188 16.69 5.11 53.03
N ALA A 189 15.79 4.65 53.90
CA ALA A 189 14.81 3.64 53.57
C ALA A 189 13.41 4.14 53.95
N SER A 190 12.42 3.78 53.17
CA SER A 190 11.02 4.10 53.44
C SER A 190 10.14 2.97 52.95
N LYS A 191 9.17 2.55 53.77
CA LYS A 191 8.20 1.52 53.45
C LYS A 191 6.81 2.00 53.85
N THR A 192 5.89 1.97 52.91
CA THR A 192 4.47 2.31 53.07
C THR A 192 3.66 1.07 52.71
N LYS A 193 2.77 0.63 53.60
CA LYS A 193 1.78 -0.42 53.30
C LYS A 193 0.38 0.09 53.61
N VAL A 194 -0.57 -0.22 52.74
CA VAL A 194 -2.00 0.04 52.90
C VAL A 194 -2.72 -1.30 52.75
N VAL A 195 -3.71 -1.57 53.60
CA VAL A 195 -4.55 -2.77 53.55
C VAL A 195 -5.99 -2.34 53.80
N THR A 196 -6.90 -2.85 52.98
CA THR A 196 -8.36 -2.73 53.10
C THR A 196 -8.97 -4.09 52.76
N ASP A 197 -10.27 -4.29 52.97
CA ASP A 197 -10.90 -5.58 52.65
C ASP A 197 -10.66 -5.98 51.18
N GLY A 198 -10.14 -7.19 50.98
CA GLY A 198 -9.73 -7.74 49.67
C GLY A 198 -8.40 -7.21 49.09
N PHE A 199 -7.84 -6.09 49.57
CA PHE A 199 -6.77 -5.35 48.89
C PHE A 199 -5.56 -5.01 49.78
N SER A 200 -4.34 -5.28 49.30
CA SER A 200 -3.07 -5.03 50.01
C SER A 200 -2.05 -4.41 49.05
N ALA A 201 -1.56 -3.20 49.36
CA ALA A 201 -0.57 -2.50 48.55
C ALA A 201 0.65 -2.09 49.40
N GLU A 202 1.86 -2.48 48.96
CA GLU A 202 3.13 -2.17 49.62
C GLU A 202 4.09 -1.49 48.64
N LYS A 203 4.68 -0.37 49.08
CA LYS A 203 5.81 0.30 48.39
C LYS A 203 6.98 0.43 49.36
N ALA A 204 8.13 -0.11 48.97
CA ALA A 204 9.41 0.10 49.64
C ALA A 204 10.38 0.85 48.70
N THR A 205 11.24 1.68 49.26
CA THR A 205 12.33 2.35 48.54
C THR A 205 13.53 2.50 49.47
N ALA A 206 14.70 2.10 49.00
CA ALA A 206 15.96 2.18 49.73
C ALA A 206 17.02 2.82 48.84
N ASN A 207 17.60 3.92 49.31
CA ASN A 207 18.67 4.65 48.64
C ASN A 207 19.93 4.56 49.49
N SER A 208 21.09 4.37 48.85
CA SER A 208 22.41 4.42 49.46
C SER A 208 23.31 5.27 48.59
N ALA A 209 24.01 6.24 49.18
CA ALA A 209 25.04 7.02 48.51
C ALA A 209 26.32 6.99 49.36
N GLU A 210 27.45 6.69 48.74
CA GLU A 210 28.76 6.78 49.36
C GLU A 210 29.71 7.57 48.45
N MET A 211 30.41 8.53 49.05
CA MET A 211 31.41 9.36 48.41
C MET A 211 32.74 9.20 49.16
N ARG A 212 33.83 9.06 48.40
CA ARG A 212 35.20 9.06 48.91
C ARG A 212 36.01 10.05 48.09
N ALA A 213 36.80 10.88 48.74
CA ALA A 213 37.75 11.78 48.08
C ALA A 213 39.11 11.68 48.77
N LEU A 214 40.17 11.72 47.95
CA LEU A 214 41.57 11.73 48.35
C LEU A 214 42.26 12.85 47.58
N GLN A 215 43.03 13.69 48.27
CA GLN A 215 43.88 14.70 47.64
C GLN A 215 45.28 14.65 48.26
N THR A 216 46.31 14.56 47.42
CA THR A 216 47.73 14.60 47.78
C THR A 216 48.48 15.37 46.69
N GLY A 217 49.18 16.44 47.07
CA GLY A 217 49.78 17.37 46.11
C GLY A 217 48.80 17.84 45.02
N ASP A 218 49.26 17.78 43.77
CA ASP A 218 48.48 18.09 42.55
C ASP A 218 47.57 16.93 42.09
N VAL A 219 47.47 15.85 42.86
CA VAL A 219 46.64 14.68 42.57
C VAL A 219 45.37 14.70 43.41
N SER A 220 44.22 14.59 42.75
CA SER A 220 42.92 14.42 43.39
C SER A 220 42.15 13.26 42.77
N TYR A 221 41.69 12.35 43.63
CA TYR A 221 40.81 11.23 43.29
C TYR A 221 39.46 11.42 43.99
N LYS A 222 38.37 11.22 43.25
CA LYS A 222 37.02 11.23 43.81
C LYS A 222 36.20 10.07 43.26
N GLU A 223 35.55 9.36 44.16
CA GLU A 223 34.67 8.24 43.90
C GLU A 223 33.29 8.52 44.50
N GLN A 224 32.25 8.21 43.74
CA GLN A 224 30.86 8.39 44.11
C GLN A 224 30.07 7.16 43.65
N SER A 225 29.51 6.39 44.58
CA SER A 225 28.58 5.29 44.30
C SER A 225 27.21 5.64 44.85
N ALA A 226 26.17 5.51 44.03
CA ALA A 226 24.79 5.75 44.40
C ALA A 226 23.91 4.59 43.92
N ALA A 227 23.24 3.92 44.85
CA ALA A 227 22.30 2.84 44.60
C ALA A 227 20.88 3.24 45.03
N THR A 228 19.89 2.78 44.29
CA THR A 228 18.46 3.02 44.55
C THR A 228 17.69 1.76 44.20
N ALA A 229 17.04 1.15 45.18
CA ALA A 229 16.18 -0.02 45.01
C ALA A 229 14.74 0.33 45.43
N ALA A 230 13.81 0.25 44.48
CA ALA A 230 12.39 0.50 44.70
C ALA A 230 11.57 -0.75 44.36
N ARG A 231 10.72 -1.18 45.29
CA ARG A 231 9.83 -2.34 45.15
C ARG A 231 8.40 -1.89 45.41
N ALA A 232 7.49 -2.23 44.51
CA ALA A 232 6.06 -2.03 44.69
C ALA A 232 5.33 -3.34 44.45
N ARG A 233 4.43 -3.71 45.35
CA ARG A 233 3.59 -4.91 45.28
C ARG A 233 2.13 -4.54 45.55
N VAL A 234 1.22 -5.13 44.80
CA VAL A 234 -0.23 -4.98 44.98
C VAL A 234 -0.86 -6.37 44.91
N GLU A 235 -1.79 -6.63 45.82
CA GLU A 235 -2.53 -7.87 45.98
C GLU A 235 -4.03 -7.53 46.01
N LEU A 236 -4.83 -8.21 45.18
CA LEU A 236 -6.28 -8.11 45.12
C LEU A 236 -6.84 -9.47 44.69
N ASP A 237 -7.82 -10.01 45.42
CA ASP A 237 -8.60 -11.21 45.05
C ASP A 237 -7.77 -12.38 44.48
N GLY A 238 -6.73 -12.80 45.22
CA GLY A 238 -5.82 -13.90 44.84
C GLY A 238 -4.73 -13.55 43.82
N VAL A 239 -4.72 -12.33 43.28
CA VAL A 239 -3.73 -11.87 42.28
C VAL A 239 -2.72 -10.90 42.90
N SER A 240 -1.44 -11.25 42.82
CA SER A 240 -0.29 -10.47 43.30
C SER A 240 0.56 -9.96 42.13
N ALA A 241 0.57 -8.64 41.92
CA ALA A 241 1.46 -7.95 40.98
C ALA A 241 2.64 -7.30 41.72
N GLU A 242 3.87 -7.49 41.23
CA GLU A 242 5.08 -6.89 41.79
C GLU A 242 5.95 -6.25 40.71
N LYS A 243 6.45 -5.04 40.98
CA LYS A 243 7.51 -4.39 40.21
C LYS A 243 8.69 -4.03 41.12
N SER A 244 9.87 -4.49 40.73
CA SER A 244 11.15 -4.09 41.31
C SER A 244 11.95 -3.28 40.29
N VAL A 245 12.63 -2.25 40.76
CA VAL A 245 13.60 -1.45 39.99
C VAL A 245 14.82 -1.23 40.87
N ALA A 246 15.99 -1.60 40.37
CA ALA A 246 17.27 -1.30 40.98
C ALA A 246 18.11 -0.49 40.01
N ALA A 247 18.64 0.63 40.46
CA ALA A 247 19.61 1.45 39.74
C ALA A 247 20.88 1.60 40.58
N ALA A 248 22.04 1.48 39.95
CA ALA A 248 23.34 1.74 40.54
C ALA A 248 24.13 2.66 39.61
N ARG A 249 24.77 3.68 40.17
CA ARG A 249 25.61 4.64 39.45
C ARG A 249 26.91 4.83 40.20
N GLU A 250 28.00 4.49 39.53
CA GLU A 250 29.36 4.65 40.03
C GLU A 250 30.08 5.66 39.16
N GLN A 251 30.76 6.63 39.77
CA GLN A 251 31.57 7.61 39.09
C GLN A 251 32.92 7.72 39.78
N ARG A 252 33.99 7.65 38.99
CA ARG A 252 35.37 7.85 39.43
C ARG A 252 36.00 8.95 38.60
N SER A 253 36.69 9.88 39.25
CA SER A 253 37.47 10.92 38.58
C SER A 253 38.83 11.04 39.23
N LEU A 254 39.88 10.98 38.42
CA LEU A 254 41.26 11.22 38.81
C LEU A 254 41.77 12.43 38.03
N LYS A 255 42.26 13.45 38.74
CA LYS A 255 42.99 14.56 38.14
C LYS A 255 44.40 14.59 38.72
N ALA A 256 45.41 14.68 37.86
CA ALA A 256 46.82 14.77 38.23
C ALA A 256 47.51 15.76 37.28
N GLY A 257 47.82 16.97 37.77
CA GLY A 257 48.30 18.06 36.93
C GLY A 257 47.35 18.37 35.77
N ASP A 258 47.88 18.36 34.55
CA ASP A 258 47.13 18.58 33.30
C ASP A 258 46.20 17.41 32.91
N LEU A 259 46.40 16.21 33.46
CA LEU A 259 45.63 15.02 33.11
C LEU A 259 44.35 14.93 33.94
N SER A 260 43.21 14.78 33.28
CA SER A 260 41.91 14.49 33.90
C SER A 260 41.27 13.26 33.25
N HIS A 261 41.06 12.22 34.05
CA HIS A 261 40.37 11.00 33.66
C HIS A 261 39.05 10.85 34.42
N GLN A 262 37.97 10.51 33.71
CA GLN A 262 36.65 10.29 34.29
C GLN A 262 36.02 9.01 33.75
N GLU A 263 35.55 8.16 34.68
CA GLU A 263 34.74 6.99 34.42
C GLU A 263 33.36 7.14 35.06
N SER A 264 32.32 6.71 34.35
CA SER A 264 30.96 6.60 34.85
C SER A 264 30.35 5.28 34.41
N ASN A 265 29.91 4.46 35.36
CA ASN A 265 29.18 3.23 35.12
C ASN A 265 27.75 3.36 35.66
N ASN A 266 26.75 3.22 34.80
CA ASN A 266 25.33 3.31 35.13
C ASN A 266 24.69 1.95 34.82
N MET A 267 24.16 1.27 35.84
CA MET A 267 23.42 0.02 35.70
C MET A 267 21.96 0.22 36.14
N ALA A 268 21.02 -0.29 35.36
CA ALA A 268 19.60 -0.29 35.69
C ALA A 268 19.00 -1.67 35.40
N ALA A 269 18.32 -2.23 36.40
CA ALA A 269 17.57 -3.47 36.31
C ALA A 269 16.10 -3.21 36.67
N SER A 270 15.17 -3.78 35.92
CA SER A 270 13.76 -3.84 36.29
C SER A 270 13.20 -5.23 36.14
N THR A 271 12.49 -5.69 37.17
CA THR A 271 11.76 -6.95 37.19
C THR A 271 10.28 -6.63 37.36
N MET A 272 9.43 -7.25 36.55
CA MET A 272 7.99 -7.25 36.74
C MET A 272 7.51 -8.70 36.87
N LYS A 273 6.90 -9.02 38.01
CA LYS A 273 6.28 -10.32 38.28
C LYS A 273 4.76 -10.15 38.39
N LEU A 274 4.01 -11.04 37.76
CA LEU A 274 2.58 -11.20 37.95
C LEU A 274 2.35 -12.64 38.43
N GLN A 275 1.53 -12.82 39.46
CA GLN A 275 1.21 -14.12 40.02
C GLN A 275 -0.27 -14.18 40.43
N SER A 276 -0.95 -15.27 40.11
CA SER A 276 -2.28 -15.64 40.60
C SER A 276 -2.31 -17.12 40.96
N ASP A 277 -3.43 -17.62 41.47
CA ASP A 277 -3.66 -19.04 41.78
C ASP A 277 -3.55 -19.99 40.57
N SER A 278 -3.41 -19.46 39.35
CA SER A 278 -3.22 -20.26 38.13
C SER A 278 -2.07 -19.79 37.22
N PHE A 279 -1.53 -18.58 37.37
CA PHE A 279 -0.54 -18.08 36.42
C PHE A 279 0.62 -17.36 37.13
N SER A 280 1.86 -17.62 36.70
CA SER A 280 3.03 -16.83 37.09
C SER A 280 3.83 -16.42 35.86
N SER A 281 4.09 -15.12 35.72
CA SER A 281 5.01 -14.58 34.72
C SER A 281 5.99 -13.60 35.35
N GLU A 282 7.26 -13.72 35.02
CA GLU A 282 8.31 -12.78 35.40
C GLU A 282 9.04 -12.30 34.15
N LYS A 283 9.15 -10.98 33.97
CA LYS A 283 10.03 -10.37 32.97
C LYS A 283 11.13 -9.59 33.69
N LYS A 284 12.38 -9.96 33.42
CA LYS A 284 13.59 -9.25 33.83
C LYS A 284 14.15 -8.49 32.63
N ALA A 285 14.58 -7.26 32.85
CA ALA A 285 15.30 -6.45 31.88
C ALA A 285 16.46 -5.73 32.58
N MET A 286 17.65 -5.75 31.95
CA MET A 286 18.84 -5.06 32.42
C MET A 286 19.44 -4.20 31.31
N ALA A 287 19.98 -3.04 31.69
CA ALA A 287 20.74 -2.15 30.85
C ALA A 287 21.97 -1.65 31.61
N ALA A 288 23.13 -1.64 30.95
CA ALA A 288 24.37 -1.08 31.48
C ALA A 288 24.95 -0.07 30.48
N GLN A 289 25.40 1.08 30.98
CA GLN A 289 26.11 2.09 30.23
C GLN A 289 27.41 2.43 30.95
N GLN A 290 28.54 2.14 30.32
CA GLN A 290 29.87 2.53 30.81
C GLN A 290 30.44 3.61 29.88
N GLN A 291 30.90 4.71 30.46
CA GLN A 291 31.52 5.81 29.73
C GLN A 291 32.86 6.17 30.37
N ARG A 292 33.89 6.28 29.55
CA ARG A 292 35.26 6.63 29.95
C ARG A 292 35.76 7.78 29.09
N GLN A 293 36.38 8.77 29.71
CA GLN A 293 36.93 9.93 29.02
C GLN A 293 38.26 10.36 29.64
N THR A 294 39.21 10.73 28.78
CA THR A 294 40.51 11.27 29.19
C THR A 294 40.78 12.59 28.47
N VAL A 295 41.12 13.62 29.25
CA VAL A 295 41.35 14.99 28.81
C VAL A 295 42.72 15.45 29.31
N THR A 296 43.44 16.20 28.49
CA THR A 296 44.70 16.89 28.83
C THR A 296 44.59 18.37 28.47
N SER A 297 45.61 19.16 28.81
CA SER A 297 45.77 20.55 28.38
C SER A 297 45.79 20.75 26.84
N THR A 298 46.01 19.68 26.07
CA THR A 298 46.01 19.71 24.59
C THR A 298 44.73 19.16 23.94
N GLY A 299 43.76 18.63 24.70
CA GLY A 299 42.45 18.22 24.19
C GLY A 299 41.86 16.96 24.83
N ILE A 300 40.85 16.38 24.18
CA ILE A 300 40.22 15.11 24.58
C ILE A 300 40.90 13.99 23.80
N PHE A 301 41.60 13.08 24.49
CA PHE A 301 42.43 12.04 23.87
C PHE A 301 41.77 10.66 23.82
N ASN A 302 40.76 10.41 24.67
CA ASN A 302 39.95 9.20 24.60
C ASN A 302 38.51 9.52 25.03
N HIS A 303 37.52 8.97 24.32
CA HIS A 303 36.11 9.01 24.66
C HIS A 303 35.47 7.68 24.23
N GLU A 304 35.24 6.80 25.19
CA GLU A 304 34.67 5.47 24.99
C GLU A 304 33.31 5.40 25.67
N LYS A 305 32.29 4.89 24.97
CA LYS A 305 30.90 4.83 25.47
C LYS A 305 30.25 3.50 25.08
N HIS A 306 30.37 2.50 25.95
CA HIS A 306 29.70 1.23 25.80
C HIS A 306 28.26 1.32 26.31
N ILE A 307 27.30 0.96 25.46
CA ILE A 307 25.88 0.85 25.80
C ILE A 307 25.47 -0.61 25.58
N SER A 308 25.41 -1.37 26.68
CA SER A 308 25.05 -2.79 26.67
C SER A 308 23.56 -2.94 27.03
N SER A 309 22.71 -2.93 26.00
CA SER A 309 21.25 -2.94 26.10
C SER A 309 20.63 -4.28 25.67
N ALA A 310 21.04 -5.40 26.28
CA ALA A 310 20.49 -6.72 25.95
C ALA A 310 20.40 -7.69 27.14
N SER A 311 19.17 -7.90 27.64
CA SER A 311 18.63 -9.23 28.01
C SER A 311 17.21 -9.08 28.57
N SER A 312 16.20 -9.34 27.74
CA SER A 312 14.81 -9.53 28.21
C SER A 312 14.58 -11.03 28.45
N GLN A 313 14.86 -11.51 29.66
CA GLN A 313 14.47 -12.87 30.05
C GLN A 313 13.02 -12.84 30.57
N SER A 314 12.15 -13.62 29.93
CA SER A 314 10.75 -13.80 30.34
C SER A 314 10.47 -15.27 30.65
N SER A 315 10.11 -15.56 31.89
CA SER A 315 9.56 -16.87 32.29
C SER A 315 8.04 -16.77 32.43
N ILE A 316 7.35 -17.82 32.00
CA ILE A 316 5.90 -17.90 31.85
C ILE A 316 5.50 -19.32 32.25
N THR A 317 4.71 -19.47 33.30
CA THR A 317 4.22 -20.77 33.81
C THR A 317 2.70 -20.68 33.96
N ILE A 318 1.97 -21.44 33.14
CA ILE A 318 0.51 -21.36 32.99
C ILE A 318 -0.15 -22.64 33.49
N ALA A 319 -1.01 -22.52 34.51
CA ALA A 319 -2.24 -23.28 34.59
C ALA A 319 -3.40 -22.44 34.01
N SER A 320 -4.44 -23.09 33.49
CA SER A 320 -5.32 -22.49 32.48
C SER A 320 -6.51 -21.70 33.03
N LYS A 321 -6.56 -20.39 32.70
CA LYS A 321 -7.71 -19.66 32.07
C LYS A 321 -7.60 -18.14 32.31
N GLY A 322 -7.71 -17.31 31.27
CA GLY A 322 -8.01 -15.87 31.41
C GLY A 322 -7.08 -14.89 30.66
N VAL A 323 -7.71 -14.01 29.88
CA VAL A 323 -7.15 -12.94 29.03
C VAL A 323 -6.34 -11.88 29.81
N THR A 324 -5.39 -11.22 29.15
CA THR A 324 -4.71 -10.00 29.65
C THR A 324 -4.90 -8.83 28.68
N SER A 325 -4.74 -7.57 29.13
CA SER A 325 -3.65 -6.73 28.60
C SER A 325 -3.38 -5.42 29.36
N LYS A 326 -2.27 -4.75 29.00
CA LYS A 326 -1.73 -3.50 29.59
C LYS A 326 -1.52 -2.45 28.47
N SER A 327 -1.94 -1.19 28.62
CA SER A 327 -2.08 -0.31 27.45
C SER A 327 -1.79 1.21 27.60
N SER A 328 -0.91 1.70 28.51
CA SER A 328 -0.59 3.15 28.59
C SER A 328 0.89 3.58 28.61
N MET A 329 1.79 3.10 29.49
CA MET A 329 3.25 3.38 29.34
C MET A 329 3.89 2.58 28.21
N ILE A 330 3.05 1.82 27.52
CA ILE A 330 3.36 1.24 26.24
C ILE A 330 3.31 2.35 25.17
N SER A 331 2.58 3.48 25.33
CA SER A 331 2.09 4.46 24.31
C SER A 331 2.79 4.52 22.94
N ALA A 332 4.12 4.69 22.86
CA ALA A 332 4.79 4.69 21.55
C ALA A 332 5.14 3.28 21.05
N ALA A 333 5.54 2.37 21.95
CA ALA A 333 5.52 0.94 21.66
C ALA A 333 4.09 0.44 21.37
N ASN A 334 3.06 1.21 21.75
CA ASN A 334 1.61 1.04 21.52
C ASN A 334 1.21 1.51 20.11
N ALA A 335 1.86 2.49 19.47
CA ALA A 335 1.67 2.68 18.02
C ALA A 335 1.86 1.35 17.22
N VAL A 336 2.56 0.36 17.81
CA VAL A 336 2.48 -1.08 17.46
C VAL A 336 1.62 -1.93 18.43
N ASN A 337 1.75 -1.81 19.76
CA ASN A 337 1.04 -2.57 20.80
C ASN A 337 -0.39 -2.07 21.14
N GLN A 338 -0.98 -1.16 20.38
CA GLN A 338 -2.30 -0.49 20.54
C GLN A 338 -3.09 -0.73 19.24
N LEU A 339 -2.36 -0.82 18.12
CA LEU A 339 -2.67 -1.75 17.04
C LEU A 339 -2.82 -3.21 17.57
N MET A 340 -2.08 -3.64 18.61
CA MET A 340 -2.26 -4.96 19.26
C MET A 340 -2.98 -4.96 20.63
N ASN A 341 -3.34 -3.81 21.23
CA ASN A 341 -4.12 -3.73 22.49
C ASN A 341 -5.24 -2.66 22.46
N GLY A 342 -5.79 -2.36 21.27
CA GLY A 342 -7.10 -1.69 21.12
C GLY A 342 -7.21 -0.25 21.62
N MET A 343 -6.38 0.67 21.14
CA MET A 343 -6.67 2.11 21.22
C MET A 343 -6.24 2.82 19.92
N ARG A 344 -7.05 3.79 19.47
CA ARG A 344 -6.94 4.37 18.12
C ARG A 344 -5.86 5.47 18.06
N PRO A 345 -4.95 5.47 17.07
CA PRO A 345 -4.00 6.57 16.81
C PRO A 345 -4.67 7.92 16.44
N ALA A 346 -3.89 8.99 16.26
CA ALA A 346 -4.42 10.28 15.79
C ALA A 346 -4.82 10.24 14.29
N GLU A 347 -5.65 11.17 13.81
CA GLU A 347 -6.10 11.19 12.40
C GLU A 347 -5.02 11.72 11.46
N ASP A 348 -4.34 12.80 11.82
CA ASP A 348 -3.25 13.37 11.03
C ASP A 348 -2.04 12.43 10.93
N GLU A 349 -1.83 11.61 11.97
CA GLU A 349 -0.82 10.55 11.99
C GLU A 349 -1.11 9.48 10.92
N LEU A 350 -2.37 9.04 10.75
CA LEU A 350 -2.74 8.10 9.68
C LEU A 350 -2.54 8.69 8.29
N LEU A 351 -2.90 9.97 8.10
CA LEU A 351 -2.69 10.67 6.83
C LEU A 351 -1.19 10.74 6.48
N SER A 352 -0.33 10.92 7.48
CA SER A 352 1.13 11.04 7.31
C SER A 352 1.92 9.72 7.18
N LEU A 353 1.30 8.55 7.45
CA LEU A 353 2.02 7.28 7.58
C LEU A 353 2.85 6.93 6.32
N PRO A 354 4.18 6.74 6.40
CA PRO A 354 5.01 6.42 5.24
C PRO A 354 4.67 5.03 4.65
N LEU A 355 4.73 4.97 3.31
CA LEU A 355 4.34 3.80 2.50
C LEU A 355 5.52 3.09 1.82
N ASP A 356 6.74 3.50 2.18
CA ASP A 356 8.00 3.13 1.55
C ASP A 356 8.28 1.62 1.63
N ASP A 357 7.73 0.93 2.64
CA ASP A 357 7.84 -0.52 2.79
C ASP A 357 6.96 -1.32 1.82
N LEU A 358 5.98 -0.71 1.14
CA LEU A 358 5.37 -1.31 -0.06
C LEU A 358 6.27 -1.14 -1.28
N ASP A 359 6.87 0.05 -1.45
CA ASP A 359 7.76 0.36 -2.60
C ASP A 359 9.05 -0.46 -2.58
N LEU A 360 9.47 -0.92 -1.39
CA LEU A 360 10.63 -1.80 -1.18
C LEU A 360 10.34 -3.31 -1.43
N LEU A 361 9.07 -3.72 -1.57
CA LEU A 361 8.75 -5.12 -1.87
C LEU A 361 8.96 -5.44 -3.35
N CYS A 362 9.62 -6.55 -3.63
CA CYS A 362 9.93 -7.01 -4.98
C CYS A 362 10.05 -8.53 -5.04
N SER A 363 10.31 -9.11 -6.22
CA SER A 363 10.46 -10.55 -6.44
C SER A 363 11.62 -11.25 -5.70
N LYS A 364 12.37 -10.52 -4.87
CA LYS A 364 13.43 -11.04 -3.98
C LYS A 364 13.09 -10.91 -2.48
N SER A 365 11.99 -10.26 -2.13
CA SER A 365 11.52 -10.15 -0.74
C SER A 365 11.15 -11.54 -0.20
N ASN A 366 11.34 -11.75 1.09
CA ASN A 366 10.95 -13.00 1.75
C ASN A 366 9.51 -12.89 2.30
N SER A 367 8.90 -14.03 2.62
CA SER A 367 7.53 -14.10 3.19
C SER A 367 7.37 -13.14 4.37
N GLN A 368 8.30 -13.13 5.32
CA GLN A 368 8.18 -12.36 6.57
C GLN A 368 8.14 -10.84 6.36
N ASP A 369 8.68 -10.34 5.24
CA ASP A 369 8.54 -8.94 4.84
C ASP A 369 7.14 -8.63 4.27
N VAL A 370 6.60 -9.56 3.48
CA VAL A 370 5.24 -9.47 2.91
C VAL A 370 4.18 -9.64 4.01
N ASP A 371 4.30 -10.67 4.85
CA ASP A 371 3.47 -10.93 6.03
C ASP A 371 3.41 -9.71 6.98
N ARG A 372 4.56 -9.06 7.19
CA ARG A 372 4.66 -7.83 8.00
C ARG A 372 3.95 -6.65 7.35
N ALA A 373 4.07 -6.46 6.04
CA ALA A 373 3.33 -5.43 5.30
C ALA A 373 1.82 -5.69 5.33
N ILE A 374 1.37 -6.92 5.04
CA ILE A 374 -0.03 -7.36 5.14
C ILE A 374 -0.60 -7.05 6.52
N THR A 375 0.14 -7.38 7.59
CA THR A 375 -0.27 -7.14 8.97
C THR A 375 -0.34 -5.64 9.29
N LYS A 376 0.68 -4.85 8.93
CA LYS A 376 0.72 -3.38 9.11
C LYS A 376 -0.52 -2.73 8.46
N TYR A 377 -0.76 -3.03 7.19
CA TYR A 377 -1.80 -2.36 6.42
C TYR A 377 -3.21 -2.88 6.74
N SER A 378 -3.38 -4.16 7.07
CA SER A 378 -4.67 -4.67 7.56
C SER A 378 -5.08 -3.96 8.86
N ASN A 379 -4.14 -3.79 9.80
CA ASN A 379 -4.39 -3.07 11.04
C ASN A 379 -4.63 -1.56 10.84
N PHE A 380 -4.05 -0.95 9.79
CA PHE A 380 -4.36 0.43 9.39
C PHE A 380 -5.80 0.56 8.87
N LEU A 381 -6.20 -0.31 7.93
CA LEU A 381 -7.56 -0.36 7.39
C LEU A 381 -8.60 -0.55 8.50
N ASP A 382 -8.31 -1.43 9.46
CA ASP A 382 -9.14 -1.66 10.65
C ASP A 382 -9.35 -0.38 11.48
N ASN A 383 -8.24 0.27 11.86
CA ASN A 383 -8.23 1.54 12.60
C ASN A 383 -8.89 2.71 11.86
N PHE A 384 -8.93 2.65 10.52
CA PHE A 384 -9.59 3.62 9.66
C PHE A 384 -11.11 3.41 9.62
N VAL A 385 -11.56 2.18 9.35
CA VAL A 385 -13.00 1.83 9.32
C VAL A 385 -13.65 2.12 10.67
N GLU A 386 -12.97 1.77 11.76
CA GLU A 386 -13.43 2.03 13.12
C GLU A 386 -13.60 3.51 13.47
N ARG A 387 -12.93 4.43 12.75
CA ARG A 387 -13.14 5.88 12.91
C ARG A 387 -14.27 6.39 12.04
N LEU A 388 -14.36 5.96 10.79
CA LEU A 388 -15.49 6.38 9.93
C LEU A 388 -16.83 5.92 10.49
N LYS A 389 -16.88 4.76 11.17
CA LYS A 389 -18.05 4.29 11.94
C LYS A 389 -18.36 5.08 13.22
N ALA A 390 -17.40 5.83 13.77
CA ALA A 390 -17.56 6.54 15.04
C ALA A 390 -17.75 8.06 14.86
N ASN A 391 -17.45 8.57 13.66
CA ASN A 391 -17.57 9.97 13.28
C ASN A 391 -18.82 10.18 12.41
N ASP A 392 -20.02 10.03 12.97
CA ASP A 392 -21.30 10.16 12.25
C ASP A 392 -21.41 11.50 11.49
N CYS A 393 -21.18 11.45 10.18
CA CYS A 393 -21.41 12.50 9.18
C CYS A 393 -20.83 13.89 9.48
N LYS A 394 -19.77 14.02 10.31
CA LYS A 394 -19.18 15.31 10.72
C LYS A 394 -17.66 15.33 10.75
N ASN A 395 -16.99 14.66 9.82
CA ASN A 395 -15.54 14.72 9.68
C ASN A 395 -15.13 15.11 8.26
N ASP A 396 -14.74 16.38 8.10
CA ASP A 396 -14.24 16.98 6.85
C ASP A 396 -12.97 16.27 6.32
N LYS A 397 -12.28 15.47 7.15
CA LYS A 397 -11.14 14.63 6.76
C LYS A 397 -11.54 13.24 6.25
N ALA A 398 -12.82 12.86 6.26
CA ALA A 398 -13.26 11.56 5.76
C ALA A 398 -12.88 11.33 4.28
N PRO A 399 -13.05 12.29 3.34
CA PRO A 399 -12.55 12.17 1.97
C PRO A 399 -11.02 11.99 1.91
N LEU A 400 -10.25 12.70 2.75
CA LEU A 400 -8.79 12.59 2.80
C LEU A 400 -8.35 11.19 3.26
N LEU A 401 -8.98 10.67 4.31
CA LEU A 401 -8.72 9.32 4.83
C LEU A 401 -9.10 8.23 3.82
N LEU A 402 -10.22 8.37 3.11
CA LEU A 402 -10.63 7.49 2.00
C LEU A 402 -9.60 7.49 0.87
N ASN A 403 -9.15 8.67 0.44
CA ASN A 403 -8.11 8.79 -0.59
C ASN A 403 -6.78 8.15 -0.15
N ARG A 404 -6.40 8.25 1.13
CA ARG A 404 -5.20 7.60 1.68
C ARG A 404 -5.30 6.07 1.69
N VAL A 405 -6.46 5.50 2.01
CA VAL A 405 -6.69 4.04 1.90
C VAL A 405 -6.68 3.58 0.44
N ASN A 406 -7.24 4.38 -0.49
CA ASN A 406 -7.16 4.14 -1.92
C ASN A 406 -5.70 4.15 -2.44
N GLU A 407 -4.85 5.04 -1.93
CA GLU A 407 -3.41 5.04 -2.23
C GLU A 407 -2.71 3.76 -1.72
N ILE A 408 -2.99 3.37 -0.47
CA ILE A 408 -2.45 2.13 0.13
C ILE A 408 -2.85 0.90 -0.71
N ILE A 409 -4.11 0.79 -1.12
CA ILE A 409 -4.58 -0.36 -1.93
C ILE A 409 -4.01 -0.31 -3.36
N ARG A 410 -3.92 0.87 -4.00
CA ARG A 410 -3.24 1.02 -5.30
C ARG A 410 -1.77 0.64 -5.24
N LYS A 411 -1.03 1.06 -4.20
CA LYS A 411 0.36 0.63 -3.98
C LYS A 411 0.45 -0.87 -3.73
N ALA A 412 -0.44 -1.43 -2.91
CA ALA A 412 -0.49 -2.87 -2.64
C ALA A 412 -0.68 -3.69 -3.91
N TRP A 413 -1.64 -3.33 -4.78
CA TRP A 413 -1.82 -4.00 -6.08
C TRP A 413 -0.60 -3.87 -7.01
N ALA A 414 0.14 -2.77 -6.92
CA ALA A 414 1.31 -2.50 -7.76
C ALA A 414 2.60 -3.24 -7.35
N VAL A 415 2.65 -3.89 -6.18
CA VAL A 415 3.86 -4.60 -5.71
C VAL A 415 4.22 -5.77 -6.65
N PRO A 416 5.44 -5.81 -7.22
CA PRO A 416 5.88 -6.91 -8.07
C PRO A 416 5.82 -8.26 -7.35
N THR A 417 5.29 -9.28 -8.05
CA THR A 417 5.09 -10.67 -7.55
C THR A 417 4.04 -10.82 -6.44
N TYR A 418 4.05 -9.97 -5.42
CA TYR A 418 3.19 -10.10 -4.23
C TYR A 418 1.92 -9.24 -4.26
N GLY A 419 1.74 -8.38 -5.26
CA GLY A 419 0.66 -7.40 -5.27
C GLY A 419 -0.76 -7.98 -5.29
N HIS A 420 -0.93 -9.20 -5.82
CA HIS A 420 -2.19 -9.93 -5.65
C HIS A 420 -2.45 -10.35 -4.20
N GLU A 421 -1.45 -10.90 -3.51
CA GLU A 421 -1.59 -11.38 -2.13
C GLU A 421 -1.87 -10.21 -1.17
N LEU A 422 -1.13 -9.12 -1.31
CA LEU A 422 -1.34 -7.86 -0.60
C LEU A 422 -2.73 -7.27 -0.91
N GLY A 423 -3.03 -7.04 -2.20
CA GLY A 423 -4.27 -6.39 -2.63
C GLY A 423 -5.52 -7.17 -2.26
N TYR A 424 -5.58 -8.49 -2.52
CA TYR A 424 -6.72 -9.32 -2.11
C TYR A 424 -6.89 -9.35 -0.59
N THR A 425 -5.80 -9.41 0.18
CA THR A 425 -5.90 -9.45 1.65
C THR A 425 -6.42 -8.12 2.20
N LEU A 426 -5.91 -6.97 1.73
CA LEU A 426 -6.40 -5.65 2.18
C LEU A 426 -7.85 -5.40 1.75
N CYS A 427 -8.24 -5.78 0.53
CA CYS A 427 -9.64 -5.67 0.09
C CYS A 427 -10.59 -6.56 0.91
N ASN A 428 -10.15 -7.76 1.32
CA ASN A 428 -10.91 -8.63 2.21
C ASN A 428 -10.95 -8.13 3.66
N THR A 429 -9.89 -7.52 4.17
CA THR A 429 -9.89 -6.82 5.47
C THR A 429 -10.89 -5.66 5.45
N LEU A 430 -10.91 -4.84 4.40
CA LEU A 430 -11.85 -3.72 4.28
C LEU A 430 -13.32 -4.19 4.30
N ARG A 431 -13.63 -5.29 3.62
CA ARG A 431 -14.97 -5.92 3.66
C ARG A 431 -15.27 -6.53 5.03
N THR A 432 -14.40 -7.39 5.57
CA THR A 432 -14.67 -8.11 6.83
C THR A 432 -14.73 -7.20 8.07
N ARG A 433 -14.21 -5.97 7.99
CA ARG A 433 -14.41 -4.93 9.01
C ARG A 433 -15.65 -4.06 8.79
N GLY A 434 -16.42 -4.27 7.73
CA GLY A 434 -17.60 -3.45 7.40
C GLY A 434 -17.26 -2.08 6.80
N GLY A 435 -16.04 -1.92 6.27
CA GLY A 435 -15.64 -0.73 5.52
C GLY A 435 -16.31 -0.68 4.15
N LEU A 436 -16.49 -1.83 3.50
CA LEU A 436 -17.16 -1.93 2.19
C LEU A 436 -18.62 -1.44 2.26
N ASP A 437 -19.33 -1.76 3.34
CA ASP A 437 -20.69 -1.29 3.60
C ASP A 437 -20.77 0.23 3.77
N LEU A 438 -19.74 0.80 4.42
CA LEU A 438 -19.60 2.25 4.60
C LEU A 438 -19.31 2.97 3.26
N LEU A 439 -18.56 2.35 2.34
CA LEU A 439 -18.44 2.87 0.97
C LEU A 439 -19.80 2.87 0.26
N MET A 440 -20.58 1.79 0.40
CA MET A 440 -21.91 1.68 -0.21
C MET A 440 -22.94 2.63 0.40
N SER A 441 -22.85 3.01 1.68
CA SER A 441 -23.66 4.10 2.23
C SER A 441 -23.22 5.46 1.70
N ASN A 442 -21.91 5.71 1.59
CA ASN A 442 -21.39 6.98 1.08
C ASN A 442 -21.67 7.20 -0.42
N CYS A 443 -21.95 6.14 -1.19
CA CYS A 443 -22.39 6.24 -2.59
C CYS A 443 -23.67 7.08 -2.75
N VAL A 444 -24.49 7.25 -1.70
CA VAL A 444 -25.69 8.10 -1.70
C VAL A 444 -25.60 9.31 -0.75
N ALA A 445 -24.39 9.70 -0.34
CA ALA A 445 -24.16 10.92 0.45
C ALA A 445 -24.40 12.18 -0.39
N SER A 446 -24.86 13.26 0.27
CA SER A 446 -25.03 14.58 -0.37
C SER A 446 -23.70 15.32 -0.60
N ASP A 447 -22.66 14.94 0.12
CA ASP A 447 -21.28 15.42 -0.09
C ASP A 447 -20.67 14.70 -1.30
N GLN A 448 -20.40 15.47 -2.35
CA GLN A 448 -19.83 14.99 -3.61
C GLN A 448 -18.37 14.53 -3.47
N GLU A 449 -17.57 15.11 -2.57
CA GLU A 449 -16.18 14.69 -2.36
C GLU A 449 -16.13 13.38 -1.58
N LEU A 450 -16.98 13.22 -0.55
CA LEU A 450 -17.15 11.96 0.17
C LEU A 450 -17.70 10.85 -0.74
N GLN A 451 -18.71 11.15 -1.56
CA GLN A 451 -19.28 10.24 -2.53
C GLN A 451 -18.23 9.78 -3.56
N PHE A 452 -17.52 10.72 -4.20
CA PHE A 452 -16.50 10.39 -5.20
C PHE A 452 -15.30 9.66 -4.58
N SER A 453 -14.80 10.08 -3.43
CA SER A 453 -13.68 9.43 -2.74
C SER A 453 -14.03 8.00 -2.31
N SER A 454 -15.30 7.76 -1.93
CA SER A 454 -15.81 6.42 -1.60
C SER A 454 -15.93 5.55 -2.85
N ALA A 455 -16.46 6.08 -3.96
CA ALA A 455 -16.53 5.38 -5.24
C ALA A 455 -15.13 5.04 -5.80
N ARG A 456 -14.17 5.95 -5.69
CA ARG A 456 -12.78 5.78 -6.13
C ARG A 456 -12.03 4.69 -5.36
N LEU A 457 -12.28 4.58 -4.05
CA LEU A 457 -11.78 3.48 -3.23
C LEU A 457 -12.51 2.17 -3.55
N LEU A 458 -13.84 2.22 -3.71
CA LEU A 458 -14.67 1.06 -4.02
C LEU A 458 -14.22 0.38 -5.32
N GLU A 459 -13.98 1.15 -6.38
CA GLU A 459 -13.43 0.70 -7.68
C GLU A 459 -12.24 -0.25 -7.49
N GLN A 460 -11.23 0.18 -6.72
CA GLN A 460 -10.01 -0.59 -6.41
C GLN A 460 -10.22 -1.79 -5.48
N CYS A 461 -11.42 -1.95 -4.91
CA CYS A 461 -11.75 -2.98 -3.92
C CYS A 461 -12.66 -4.10 -4.47
N LEU A 462 -13.08 -4.07 -5.73
CA LEU A 462 -14.04 -5.04 -6.30
C LEU A 462 -13.39 -6.38 -6.70
N THR A 463 -12.72 -7.03 -5.73
CA THR A 463 -12.33 -8.45 -5.79
C THR A 463 -13.56 -9.37 -5.96
N THR A 464 -13.38 -10.64 -6.32
CA THR A 464 -14.51 -11.55 -6.60
C THR A 464 -15.47 -11.67 -5.42
N GLU A 465 -14.94 -11.74 -4.20
CA GLU A 465 -15.68 -11.84 -2.95
C GLU A 465 -16.36 -10.52 -2.60
N ASN A 466 -15.70 -9.39 -2.88
CA ASN A 466 -16.25 -8.06 -2.64
C ASN A 466 -17.33 -7.69 -3.67
N ARG A 467 -17.26 -8.19 -4.91
CA ARG A 467 -18.36 -8.04 -5.89
C ARG A 467 -19.61 -8.77 -5.46
N ALA A 468 -19.50 -10.01 -4.96
CA ALA A 468 -20.63 -10.75 -4.41
C ALA A 468 -21.28 -9.97 -3.24
N HIS A 469 -20.45 -9.47 -2.31
CA HIS A 469 -20.93 -8.65 -1.19
C HIS A 469 -21.65 -7.37 -1.64
N VAL A 470 -21.11 -6.64 -2.64
CA VAL A 470 -21.77 -5.46 -3.21
C VAL A 470 -23.10 -5.82 -3.88
N VAL A 471 -23.15 -6.92 -4.62
CA VAL A 471 -24.37 -7.40 -5.29
C VAL A 471 -25.48 -7.71 -4.28
N GLU A 472 -25.13 -8.32 -3.15
CA GLU A 472 -26.07 -8.70 -2.08
C GLU A 472 -26.54 -7.50 -1.23
N HIS A 473 -25.67 -6.52 -0.96
CA HIS A 473 -25.92 -5.48 0.07
C HIS A 473 -26.11 -4.05 -0.46
N GLY A 474 -25.78 -3.74 -1.73
CA GLY A 474 -25.76 -2.36 -2.18
C GLY A 474 -25.68 -2.08 -3.69
N LEU A 475 -25.96 -3.07 -4.56
CA LEU A 475 -25.76 -2.98 -6.01
C LEU A 475 -26.29 -1.68 -6.63
N GLU A 476 -27.55 -1.33 -6.33
CA GLU A 476 -28.21 -0.13 -6.86
C GLU A 476 -27.46 1.16 -6.50
N LYS A 477 -27.02 1.31 -5.25
CA LYS A 477 -26.26 2.50 -4.79
C LYS A 477 -24.95 2.64 -5.56
N VAL A 478 -24.28 1.51 -5.81
CA VAL A 478 -22.98 1.46 -6.51
C VAL A 478 -23.12 1.71 -8.01
N VAL A 479 -24.13 1.14 -8.67
CA VAL A 479 -24.39 1.43 -10.09
C VAL A 479 -24.84 2.88 -10.28
N ASN A 480 -25.70 3.40 -9.39
CA ASN A 480 -26.17 4.78 -9.46
C ASN A 480 -25.03 5.79 -9.32
N VAL A 481 -24.11 5.63 -8.34
CA VAL A 481 -22.94 6.54 -8.24
C VAL A 481 -22.01 6.40 -9.46
N ALA A 482 -21.77 5.18 -9.96
CA ALA A 482 -20.95 4.99 -11.16
C ALA A 482 -21.55 5.70 -12.39
N CYS A 483 -22.88 5.65 -12.54
CA CYS A 483 -23.62 6.34 -13.60
C CYS A 483 -23.75 7.86 -13.38
N VAL A 484 -23.50 8.37 -12.17
CA VAL A 484 -23.32 9.82 -11.90
C VAL A 484 -21.90 10.24 -12.27
N CYS A 485 -20.90 9.44 -11.93
CA CYS A 485 -19.50 9.73 -12.25
C CYS A 485 -19.24 9.84 -13.76
N THR A 486 -19.79 8.96 -14.61
CA THR A 486 -19.63 9.06 -16.08
C THR A 486 -20.24 10.35 -16.66
N LYS A 487 -21.38 10.79 -16.11
CA LYS A 487 -22.08 12.03 -16.50
C LYS A 487 -21.31 13.31 -16.15
N ASN A 488 -20.33 13.27 -15.25
CA ASN A 488 -19.47 14.41 -14.95
C ASN A 488 -18.44 14.64 -16.08
N ALA A 489 -18.91 15.21 -17.19
CA ALA A 489 -18.15 15.41 -18.42
C ALA A 489 -16.84 16.22 -18.26
N ASN A 490 -16.73 17.01 -17.19
CA ASN A 490 -15.56 17.84 -16.90
C ASN A 490 -14.46 17.10 -16.10
N SER A 491 -14.69 15.87 -15.63
CA SER A 491 -13.71 15.10 -14.86
C SER A 491 -13.38 13.74 -15.48
N VAL A 492 -12.15 13.64 -16.00
CA VAL A 492 -11.60 12.38 -16.52
C VAL A 492 -11.51 11.33 -15.41
N ASP A 493 -11.17 11.71 -14.18
CA ASP A 493 -11.08 10.73 -13.07
C ASP A 493 -12.44 10.22 -12.60
N HIS A 494 -13.52 11.02 -12.69
CA HIS A 494 -14.88 10.49 -12.53
C HIS A 494 -15.24 9.52 -13.67
N SER A 495 -14.87 9.86 -14.91
CA SER A 495 -15.09 9.00 -16.09
C SER A 495 -14.46 7.62 -15.91
N ARG A 496 -13.20 7.58 -15.47
CA ARG A 496 -12.45 6.35 -15.13
C ARG A 496 -13.09 5.56 -13.99
N VAL A 497 -13.35 6.19 -12.85
CA VAL A 497 -13.93 5.51 -11.68
C VAL A 497 -15.31 4.93 -11.99
N GLY A 498 -16.18 5.68 -12.67
CA GLY A 498 -17.50 5.20 -13.08
C GLY A 498 -17.42 4.01 -14.04
N THR A 499 -16.57 4.08 -15.06
CA THR A 499 -16.39 2.97 -16.01
C THR A 499 -15.72 1.74 -15.39
N GLY A 500 -14.74 1.90 -14.50
CA GLY A 500 -14.06 0.80 -13.80
C GLY A 500 -14.98 0.04 -12.84
N ILE A 501 -15.84 0.74 -12.09
CA ILE A 501 -16.88 0.10 -11.25
C ILE A 501 -17.81 -0.77 -12.13
N LEU A 502 -18.29 -0.22 -13.25
CA LEU A 502 -19.18 -0.92 -14.17
C LEU A 502 -18.49 -2.11 -14.84
N GLU A 503 -17.24 -1.97 -15.28
CA GLU A 503 -16.41 -3.08 -15.79
C GLU A 503 -16.37 -4.25 -14.80
N HIS A 504 -16.12 -3.93 -13.53
CA HIS A 504 -16.01 -4.93 -12.48
C HIS A 504 -17.36 -5.57 -12.16
N LEU A 505 -18.46 -4.81 -12.05
CA LEU A 505 -19.80 -5.37 -11.79
C LEU A 505 -20.28 -6.30 -12.93
N PHE A 506 -19.97 -6.00 -14.19
CA PHE A 506 -20.22 -6.91 -15.31
C PHE A 506 -19.37 -8.21 -15.26
N LYS A 507 -18.39 -8.32 -14.34
CA LYS A 507 -17.56 -9.51 -14.11
C LYS A 507 -18.06 -10.36 -12.92
N HIS A 508 -19.37 -10.42 -12.70
CA HIS A 508 -19.99 -11.19 -11.61
C HIS A 508 -20.86 -12.36 -12.12
N SER A 509 -22.10 -12.10 -12.55
CA SER A 509 -23.07 -13.13 -12.99
C SER A 509 -24.07 -12.56 -13.99
N GLU A 510 -24.81 -13.44 -14.65
CA GLU A 510 -25.87 -13.11 -15.62
C GLU A 510 -26.96 -12.23 -15.00
N GLY A 511 -27.48 -12.61 -13.81
CA GLY A 511 -28.45 -11.78 -13.08
C GLY A 511 -27.92 -10.39 -12.73
N THR A 512 -26.66 -10.29 -12.25
CA THR A 512 -26.03 -8.98 -12.00
C THR A 512 -25.86 -8.17 -13.28
N CYS A 513 -25.54 -8.80 -14.42
CA CYS A 513 -25.48 -8.11 -15.70
C CYS A 513 -26.86 -7.54 -16.09
N SER A 514 -27.94 -8.31 -15.91
CA SER A 514 -29.32 -7.88 -16.14
C SER A 514 -29.69 -6.68 -15.27
N ASP A 515 -29.33 -6.69 -13.99
CA ASP A 515 -29.59 -5.59 -13.06
C ASP A 515 -28.76 -4.34 -13.38
N VAL A 516 -27.47 -4.47 -13.68
CA VAL A 516 -26.62 -3.33 -14.07
C VAL A 516 -27.10 -2.73 -15.40
N ILE A 517 -27.61 -3.54 -16.34
CA ILE A 517 -28.28 -3.07 -17.57
C ILE A 517 -29.60 -2.34 -17.25
N ARG A 518 -30.42 -2.88 -16.34
CA ARG A 518 -31.71 -2.29 -15.91
C ARG A 518 -31.52 -0.96 -15.19
N LEU A 519 -30.42 -0.80 -14.47
CA LEU A 519 -29.98 0.43 -13.79
C LEU A 519 -29.21 1.41 -14.71
N GLY A 520 -29.14 1.13 -16.02
CA GLY A 520 -28.54 2.04 -17.02
C GLY A 520 -27.01 2.01 -17.11
N GLY A 521 -26.34 1.08 -16.43
CA GLY A 521 -24.87 0.96 -16.44
C GLY A 521 -24.27 0.65 -17.82
N LEU A 522 -24.97 -0.11 -18.66
CA LEU A 522 -24.55 -0.33 -20.05
C LEU A 522 -24.69 0.97 -20.87
N ASP A 523 -25.78 1.72 -20.70
CA ASP A 523 -26.01 2.98 -21.41
C ASP A 523 -24.99 4.05 -20.98
N ALA A 524 -24.55 4.03 -19.73
CA ALA A 524 -23.42 4.82 -19.24
C ALA A 524 -22.11 4.43 -19.93
N VAL A 525 -21.75 3.14 -20.03
CA VAL A 525 -20.54 2.69 -20.75
C VAL A 525 -20.58 3.10 -22.22
N LEU A 526 -21.72 2.99 -22.91
CA LEU A 526 -21.85 3.38 -24.32
C LEU A 526 -21.85 4.90 -24.56
N PHE A 527 -22.11 5.70 -23.54
CA PHE A 527 -21.86 7.14 -23.58
C PHE A 527 -20.35 7.43 -23.48
N GLU A 528 -19.64 6.73 -22.59
CA GLU A 528 -18.20 6.91 -22.34
C GLU A 528 -17.30 6.44 -23.50
N CYS A 529 -17.76 5.50 -24.33
CA CYS A 529 -17.11 5.10 -25.60
C CYS A 529 -16.87 6.26 -26.60
N ARG A 530 -17.35 7.47 -26.31
CA ARG A 530 -17.19 8.70 -27.11
C ARG A 530 -15.99 9.56 -26.68
N LYS A 531 -15.40 9.30 -25.50
CA LYS A 531 -14.28 10.07 -24.94
C LYS A 531 -12.94 9.60 -25.54
N ASN A 532 -11.91 10.43 -25.43
CA ASN A 532 -10.55 10.12 -25.92
C ASN A 532 -9.57 9.70 -24.81
N ASP A 533 -10.03 9.55 -23.56
CA ASP A 533 -9.16 9.10 -22.46
C ASP A 533 -8.93 7.59 -22.56
N ILE A 534 -7.66 7.19 -22.68
CA ILE A 534 -7.27 5.80 -22.91
C ILE A 534 -7.71 4.89 -21.76
N GLU A 535 -7.65 5.33 -20.50
CA GLU A 535 -8.03 4.48 -19.38
C GLU A 535 -9.54 4.30 -19.27
N THR A 536 -10.31 5.38 -19.49
CA THR A 536 -11.78 5.31 -19.63
C THR A 536 -12.20 4.36 -20.76
N LEU A 537 -11.53 4.43 -21.92
CA LEU A 537 -11.81 3.54 -23.06
C LEU A 537 -11.38 2.09 -22.81
N ARG A 538 -10.29 1.83 -22.05
CA ARG A 538 -9.90 0.49 -21.59
C ARG A 538 -10.99 -0.11 -20.70
N HIS A 539 -11.48 0.64 -19.70
CA HIS A 539 -12.60 0.21 -18.88
C HIS A 539 -13.87 -0.03 -19.71
N CYS A 540 -14.17 0.81 -20.71
CA CYS A 540 -15.31 0.57 -21.61
C CYS A 540 -15.18 -0.74 -22.41
N ALA A 541 -14.02 -0.99 -23.01
CA ALA A 541 -13.78 -2.23 -23.76
C ALA A 541 -13.81 -3.47 -22.83
N GLY A 542 -13.19 -3.37 -21.65
CA GLY A 542 -13.24 -4.40 -20.61
C GLY A 542 -14.65 -4.68 -20.09
N ALA A 543 -15.46 -3.64 -19.90
CA ALA A 543 -16.86 -3.74 -19.48
C ALA A 543 -17.72 -4.48 -20.50
N LEU A 544 -17.60 -4.12 -21.78
CA LEU A 544 -18.33 -4.80 -22.86
C LEU A 544 -17.85 -6.25 -23.06
N ALA A 545 -16.55 -6.52 -22.90
CA ALA A 545 -16.01 -7.88 -22.93
C ALA A 545 -16.50 -8.73 -21.75
N ASN A 546 -16.44 -8.22 -20.51
CA ASN A 546 -16.96 -8.89 -19.32
C ASN A 546 -18.46 -9.16 -19.47
N LEU A 547 -19.26 -8.16 -19.89
CA LEU A 547 -20.68 -8.33 -20.13
C LEU A 547 -20.98 -9.41 -21.18
N SER A 548 -20.23 -9.46 -22.29
CA SER A 548 -20.43 -10.53 -23.29
C SER A 548 -20.14 -11.94 -22.74
N LEU A 549 -19.15 -12.07 -21.83
CA LEU A 549 -18.70 -13.35 -21.24
C LEU A 549 -19.54 -13.79 -20.02
N TYR A 550 -20.10 -12.85 -19.26
CA TYR A 550 -20.80 -13.12 -18.00
C TYR A 550 -22.32 -12.89 -18.08
N GLY A 551 -22.80 -12.15 -19.08
CA GLY A 551 -24.20 -11.75 -19.20
C GLY A 551 -25.14 -12.83 -19.75
N GLY A 552 -24.64 -13.89 -20.38
CA GLY A 552 -25.49 -14.91 -21.01
C GLY A 552 -26.37 -14.38 -22.15
N ALA A 553 -27.32 -15.18 -22.62
CA ALA A 553 -28.00 -14.95 -23.90
C ALA A 553 -28.88 -13.69 -23.89
N GLU A 554 -29.68 -13.50 -22.84
CA GLU A 554 -30.63 -12.37 -22.74
C GLU A 554 -29.92 -11.01 -22.72
N ASN A 555 -28.79 -10.92 -22.01
CA ASN A 555 -28.01 -9.68 -21.96
C ASN A 555 -27.18 -9.47 -23.24
N GLN A 556 -26.75 -10.53 -23.92
CA GLN A 556 -26.16 -10.43 -25.26
C GLN A 556 -27.20 -9.89 -26.26
N GLU A 557 -28.47 -10.32 -26.20
CA GLU A 557 -29.54 -9.65 -26.97
C GLU A 557 -29.70 -8.17 -26.56
N ALA A 558 -29.65 -7.85 -25.27
CA ALA A 558 -29.75 -6.46 -24.79
C ALA A 558 -28.60 -5.57 -25.31
N MET A 559 -27.40 -6.12 -25.48
CA MET A 559 -26.27 -5.48 -26.16
C MET A 559 -26.57 -5.18 -27.64
N ILE A 560 -27.17 -6.13 -28.38
CA ILE A 560 -27.57 -5.91 -29.77
C ILE A 560 -28.70 -4.87 -29.88
N LYS A 561 -29.72 -4.95 -29.01
CA LYS A 561 -30.84 -4.00 -28.96
C LYS A 561 -30.35 -2.56 -28.71
N ARG A 562 -29.29 -2.39 -27.90
CA ARG A 562 -28.58 -1.11 -27.68
C ARG A 562 -27.50 -0.77 -28.73
N LYS A 563 -27.38 -1.55 -29.80
CA LYS A 563 -26.42 -1.35 -30.90
C LYS A 563 -24.94 -1.35 -30.43
N VAL A 564 -24.60 -2.11 -29.39
CA VAL A 564 -23.22 -2.22 -28.86
C VAL A 564 -22.16 -2.45 -29.94
N PRO A 565 -22.37 -3.27 -31.00
CA PRO A 565 -21.36 -3.41 -32.07
C PRO A 565 -20.97 -2.10 -32.76
N MET A 566 -21.86 -1.11 -32.86
CA MET A 566 -21.52 0.22 -33.41
C MET A 566 -20.48 0.97 -32.56
N TRP A 567 -20.41 0.67 -31.26
CA TRP A 567 -19.42 1.23 -30.33
C TRP A 567 -18.18 0.34 -30.21
N LEU A 568 -18.30 -0.98 -30.44
CA LEU A 568 -17.14 -1.87 -30.54
C LEU A 568 -16.28 -1.59 -31.79
N PHE A 569 -16.87 -1.11 -32.89
CA PHE A 569 -16.16 -0.76 -34.12
C PHE A 569 -15.03 0.28 -33.90
N PRO A 570 -15.26 1.50 -33.35
CA PRO A 570 -14.18 2.45 -33.09
C PRO A 570 -13.18 2.00 -32.01
N LEU A 571 -13.60 1.14 -31.07
CA LEU A 571 -12.69 0.56 -30.07
C LEU A 571 -11.74 -0.47 -30.70
N ALA A 572 -12.24 -1.33 -31.60
CA ALA A 572 -11.41 -2.30 -32.33
C ALA A 572 -10.41 -1.62 -33.30
N PHE A 573 -10.72 -0.40 -33.76
CA PHE A 573 -9.83 0.48 -34.54
C PHE A 573 -8.96 1.42 -33.69
N HIS A 574 -9.10 1.46 -32.37
CA HIS A 574 -8.34 2.37 -31.52
C HIS A 574 -6.83 2.04 -31.54
N ASN A 575 -5.94 3.01 -31.27
CA ASN A 575 -4.49 2.78 -31.38
C ASN A 575 -3.90 1.90 -30.27
N ASP A 576 -4.49 1.91 -29.07
CA ASP A 576 -4.06 1.08 -27.92
C ASP A 576 -4.52 -0.38 -28.06
N ASP A 577 -3.58 -1.32 -28.02
CA ASP A 577 -3.83 -2.72 -28.28
C ASP A 577 -4.70 -3.42 -27.23
N ASN A 578 -4.82 -2.89 -26.01
CA ASN A 578 -5.74 -3.46 -25.00
C ASN A 578 -7.18 -3.09 -25.32
N ILE A 579 -7.42 -1.86 -25.79
CA ILE A 579 -8.73 -1.42 -26.25
C ILE A 579 -9.14 -2.23 -27.49
N LYS A 580 -8.24 -2.39 -28.47
CA LYS A 580 -8.47 -3.29 -29.63
C LYS A 580 -8.83 -4.69 -29.17
N TYR A 581 -7.99 -5.28 -28.32
CA TYR A 581 -8.11 -6.66 -27.88
C TYR A 581 -9.45 -6.95 -27.19
N TYR A 582 -9.83 -6.14 -26.19
CA TYR A 582 -11.08 -6.36 -25.47
C TYR A 582 -12.32 -6.06 -26.33
N ALA A 583 -12.23 -5.11 -27.27
CA ALA A 583 -13.31 -4.89 -28.25
C ALA A 583 -13.48 -6.09 -29.19
N CYS A 584 -12.39 -6.60 -29.76
CA CYS A 584 -12.38 -7.83 -30.57
C CYS A 584 -12.88 -9.04 -29.77
N LEU A 585 -12.54 -9.14 -28.47
CA LEU A 585 -13.01 -10.21 -27.59
C LEU A 585 -14.53 -10.17 -27.42
N ALA A 586 -15.09 -8.98 -27.18
CA ALA A 586 -16.55 -8.80 -27.11
C ALA A 586 -17.23 -9.20 -28.42
N ILE A 587 -16.66 -8.84 -29.58
CA ILE A 587 -17.16 -9.22 -30.91
C ILE A 587 -17.14 -10.74 -31.10
N ALA A 588 -16.02 -11.40 -30.77
CA ALA A 588 -15.84 -12.85 -30.91
C ALA A 588 -16.78 -13.66 -30.00
N VAL A 589 -17.05 -13.18 -28.78
CA VAL A 589 -17.99 -13.82 -27.85
C VAL A 589 -19.43 -13.60 -28.31
N LEU A 590 -19.80 -12.39 -28.73
CA LEU A 590 -21.14 -12.09 -29.25
C LEU A 590 -21.48 -12.91 -30.50
N VAL A 591 -20.56 -13.02 -31.48
CA VAL A 591 -20.83 -13.77 -32.72
C VAL A 591 -20.87 -15.29 -32.52
N ALA A 592 -20.39 -15.80 -31.39
CA ALA A 592 -20.50 -17.22 -31.04
C ALA A 592 -21.92 -17.61 -30.58
N ASN A 593 -22.76 -16.64 -30.19
CA ASN A 593 -24.18 -16.86 -29.96
C ASN A 593 -24.96 -16.81 -31.30
N LYS A 594 -25.56 -17.95 -31.66
CA LYS A 594 -26.32 -18.17 -32.90
C LYS A 594 -27.54 -17.26 -33.06
N GLU A 595 -28.14 -16.84 -31.95
CA GLU A 595 -29.38 -16.03 -31.94
C GLU A 595 -29.10 -14.60 -32.41
N ILE A 596 -27.91 -14.08 -32.08
CA ILE A 596 -27.44 -12.75 -32.46
C ILE A 596 -26.36 -12.74 -33.56
N GLU A 597 -25.86 -13.91 -33.98
CA GLU A 597 -24.83 -14.11 -35.01
C GLU A 597 -25.08 -13.22 -36.26
N ALA A 598 -26.30 -13.23 -36.80
CA ALA A 598 -26.68 -12.45 -37.97
C ALA A 598 -26.64 -10.92 -37.75
N ALA A 599 -26.87 -10.44 -36.52
CA ALA A 599 -26.81 -9.03 -36.19
C ALA A 599 -25.36 -8.53 -36.05
N VAL A 600 -24.47 -9.35 -35.47
CA VAL A 600 -23.03 -9.05 -35.32
C VAL A 600 -22.29 -9.10 -36.66
N LEU A 601 -22.74 -9.97 -37.58
CA LEU A 601 -22.28 -9.96 -38.98
C LEU A 601 -22.74 -8.69 -39.69
N LYS A 602 -24.01 -8.27 -39.50
CA LYS A 602 -24.59 -7.08 -40.14
C LYS A 602 -23.92 -5.76 -39.70
N SER A 603 -23.24 -5.71 -38.55
CA SER A 603 -22.47 -4.54 -38.12
C SER A 603 -21.08 -4.43 -38.74
N GLY A 604 -20.60 -5.41 -39.52
CA GLY A 604 -19.26 -5.37 -40.15
C GLY A 604 -18.09 -5.35 -39.14
N THR A 605 -18.36 -5.71 -37.89
CA THR A 605 -17.38 -5.70 -36.79
C THR A 605 -16.50 -6.94 -36.74
N LEU A 606 -16.94 -8.05 -37.33
CA LEU A 606 -16.20 -9.32 -37.29
C LEU A 606 -14.87 -9.24 -38.06
N ASP A 607 -14.89 -8.53 -39.19
CA ASP A 607 -13.77 -8.26 -40.09
C ASP A 607 -12.57 -7.58 -39.41
N LEU A 608 -12.77 -7.04 -38.20
CA LEU A 608 -11.75 -6.33 -37.40
C LEU A 608 -10.94 -7.28 -36.50
N VAL A 609 -11.45 -8.49 -36.27
CA VAL A 609 -10.82 -9.49 -35.38
C VAL A 609 -9.59 -10.14 -36.03
N GLU A 610 -9.70 -10.55 -37.29
CA GLU A 610 -8.60 -11.24 -37.99
C GLU A 610 -7.36 -10.34 -38.22
N PRO A 611 -7.48 -9.05 -38.59
CA PRO A 611 -6.34 -8.12 -38.61
C PRO A 611 -5.64 -7.98 -37.26
N PHE A 612 -6.37 -8.05 -36.14
CA PHE A 612 -5.75 -8.06 -34.81
C PHE A 612 -4.97 -9.35 -34.57
N VAL A 613 -5.58 -10.53 -34.79
CA VAL A 613 -4.92 -11.83 -34.51
C VAL A 613 -3.67 -12.03 -35.36
N THR A 614 -3.71 -11.64 -36.64
CA THR A 614 -2.61 -11.79 -37.59
C THR A 614 -1.44 -10.81 -37.36
N SER A 615 -1.67 -9.65 -36.75
CA SER A 615 -0.63 -8.62 -36.53
C SER A 615 0.07 -8.69 -35.18
N HIS A 616 -0.45 -9.46 -34.21
CA HIS A 616 0.11 -9.55 -32.85
C HIS A 616 0.66 -10.94 -32.53
N ASN A 617 1.67 -11.00 -31.65
CA ASN A 617 2.13 -12.27 -31.09
C ASN A 617 1.55 -12.46 -29.67
N PRO A 618 0.89 -13.59 -29.34
CA PRO A 618 0.30 -13.83 -28.02
C PRO A 618 1.28 -13.68 -26.85
N TYR A 619 2.54 -14.11 -27.03
CA TYR A 619 3.56 -14.09 -25.96
C TYR A 619 4.15 -12.71 -25.73
N GLU A 620 4.22 -11.85 -26.75
CA GLU A 620 4.65 -10.46 -26.58
C GLU A 620 3.49 -9.58 -26.09
N PHE A 621 2.26 -9.84 -26.56
CA PHE A 621 1.07 -9.19 -26.04
C PHE A 621 0.89 -9.44 -24.53
N ALA A 622 1.11 -10.69 -24.06
CA ALA A 622 1.13 -11.04 -22.63
C ALA A 622 2.10 -10.21 -21.76
N LYS A 623 3.17 -9.67 -22.36
CA LYS A 623 4.17 -8.83 -21.67
C LYS A 623 3.88 -7.33 -21.81
N SER A 624 3.04 -6.95 -22.78
CA SER A 624 2.77 -5.54 -23.11
C SER A 624 1.99 -4.79 -22.03
N ASN A 625 1.28 -5.51 -21.16
CA ASN A 625 0.48 -4.94 -20.07
C ASN A 625 0.62 -5.77 -18.78
N LEU A 626 0.88 -5.09 -17.65
CA LEU A 626 0.91 -5.71 -16.31
C LEU A 626 -0.42 -6.43 -15.97
N ALA A 627 -1.55 -5.95 -16.49
CA ALA A 627 -2.86 -6.59 -16.28
C ALA A 627 -2.94 -8.03 -16.81
N HIS A 628 -2.06 -8.42 -17.75
CA HIS A 628 -1.98 -9.79 -18.28
C HIS A 628 -0.93 -10.65 -17.58
N ALA A 629 0.01 -10.08 -16.81
CA ALA A 629 1.17 -10.80 -16.24
C ALA A 629 0.79 -12.00 -15.35
N HIS A 630 -0.37 -11.95 -14.69
CA HIS A 630 -0.90 -13.05 -13.86
C HIS A 630 -1.93 -13.92 -14.62
N GLY A 631 -2.49 -13.39 -15.71
CA GLY A 631 -3.52 -14.00 -16.54
C GLY A 631 -4.87 -14.19 -15.83
N GLN A 632 -5.88 -14.61 -16.59
CA GLN A 632 -7.26 -14.75 -16.11
C GLN A 632 -7.46 -15.94 -15.17
N SER A 633 -8.60 -15.95 -14.47
CA SER A 633 -9.00 -17.00 -13.52
C SER A 633 -9.65 -18.20 -14.22
N LYS A 634 -9.74 -19.35 -13.53
CA LYS A 634 -10.40 -20.56 -14.06
C LYS A 634 -11.82 -20.27 -14.56
N ASN A 635 -12.63 -19.63 -13.71
CA ASN A 635 -14.02 -19.23 -13.98
C ASN A 635 -14.19 -18.32 -15.21
N TRP A 636 -13.20 -17.45 -15.47
CA TRP A 636 -13.19 -16.59 -16.65
C TRP A 636 -12.84 -17.40 -17.90
N LEU A 637 -11.80 -18.24 -17.82
CA LEU A 637 -11.35 -19.07 -18.95
C LEU A 637 -12.42 -20.08 -19.38
N GLU A 638 -13.17 -20.66 -18.43
CA GLU A 638 -14.32 -21.55 -18.70
C GLU A 638 -15.37 -20.90 -19.61
N ARG A 639 -15.59 -19.57 -19.52
CA ARG A 639 -16.54 -18.82 -20.36
C ARG A 639 -16.06 -18.62 -21.79
N LEU A 640 -14.75 -18.69 -22.05
CA LEU A 640 -14.18 -18.56 -23.38
C LEU A 640 -14.09 -19.90 -24.14
N VAL A 641 -14.10 -21.05 -23.44
CA VAL A 641 -14.02 -22.38 -24.07
C VAL A 641 -15.10 -22.63 -25.14
N PRO A 642 -16.38 -22.22 -24.98
CA PRO A 642 -17.40 -22.35 -26.04
C PRO A 642 -17.05 -21.63 -27.35
N VAL A 643 -16.32 -20.50 -27.28
CA VAL A 643 -15.98 -19.68 -28.46
C VAL A 643 -14.98 -20.41 -29.38
N LEU A 644 -14.13 -21.28 -28.84
CA LEU A 644 -13.28 -22.20 -29.62
C LEU A 644 -14.09 -23.17 -30.50
N SER A 645 -15.36 -23.42 -30.16
CA SER A 645 -16.28 -24.24 -30.96
C SER A 645 -17.25 -23.40 -31.82
N SER A 646 -16.97 -22.10 -32.00
CA SER A 646 -17.76 -21.23 -32.87
C SER A 646 -17.66 -21.65 -34.35
N LYS A 647 -18.73 -21.45 -35.11
CA LYS A 647 -18.72 -21.58 -36.57
C LYS A 647 -17.81 -20.55 -37.24
N ARG A 648 -17.69 -19.36 -36.63
CA ARG A 648 -16.89 -18.23 -37.15
C ARG A 648 -15.42 -18.45 -36.86
N GLU A 649 -14.59 -18.29 -37.89
CA GLU A 649 -13.16 -18.58 -37.83
C GLU A 649 -12.42 -17.51 -37.04
N GLU A 650 -12.77 -16.25 -37.27
CA GLU A 650 -12.29 -15.05 -36.59
C GLU A 650 -12.51 -15.19 -35.06
N ALA A 651 -13.66 -15.75 -34.66
CA ALA A 651 -13.97 -16.00 -33.25
C ALA A 651 -13.12 -17.14 -32.64
N ARG A 652 -12.93 -18.25 -33.38
CA ARG A 652 -12.01 -19.32 -32.96
C ARG A 652 -10.57 -18.83 -32.87
N ASN A 653 -10.12 -18.05 -33.86
CA ASN A 653 -8.77 -17.51 -33.96
C ASN A 653 -8.44 -16.60 -32.79
N LEU A 654 -9.35 -15.70 -32.38
CA LEU A 654 -9.13 -14.84 -31.22
C LEU A 654 -9.22 -15.60 -29.88
N ALA A 655 -10.12 -16.57 -29.76
CA ALA A 655 -10.16 -17.43 -28.58
C ALA A 655 -8.87 -18.25 -28.45
N ALA A 656 -8.36 -18.82 -29.55
CA ALA A 656 -7.09 -19.53 -29.61
C ALA A 656 -5.89 -18.61 -29.32
N PHE A 657 -5.90 -17.36 -29.81
CA PHE A 657 -4.92 -16.33 -29.46
C PHE A 657 -4.85 -16.11 -27.94
N HIS A 658 -6.01 -15.95 -27.28
CA HIS A 658 -6.06 -15.78 -25.84
C HIS A 658 -5.60 -17.04 -25.09
N PHE A 659 -6.02 -18.24 -25.50
CA PHE A 659 -5.56 -19.47 -24.87
C PHE A 659 -4.05 -19.72 -25.09
N CYS A 660 -3.47 -19.23 -26.19
CA CYS A 660 -2.02 -19.25 -26.43
C CYS A 660 -1.27 -18.28 -25.49
N MET A 661 -1.79 -17.05 -25.34
CA MET A 661 -1.30 -16.04 -24.39
C MET A 661 -1.28 -16.60 -22.96
N GLU A 662 -2.41 -17.15 -22.51
CA GLU A 662 -2.57 -17.77 -21.19
C GLU A 662 -1.72 -19.04 -21.04
N ALA A 663 -1.56 -19.87 -22.08
CA ALA A 663 -0.68 -21.03 -22.02
C ALA A 663 0.78 -20.62 -21.74
N GLY A 664 1.24 -19.50 -22.29
CA GLY A 664 2.52 -18.88 -21.93
C GLY A 664 2.60 -18.49 -20.45
N ILE A 665 1.63 -17.71 -19.98
CA ILE A 665 1.56 -17.21 -18.59
C ILE A 665 1.49 -18.38 -17.59
N LYS A 666 0.53 -19.30 -17.75
CA LYS A 666 0.30 -20.42 -16.83
C LYS A 666 1.43 -21.46 -16.89
N LYS A 667 2.18 -21.57 -18.00
CA LYS A 667 3.41 -22.37 -18.07
C LYS A 667 4.53 -21.79 -17.20
N GLN A 668 4.74 -20.47 -17.21
CA GLN A 668 5.70 -19.82 -16.31
C GLN A 668 5.30 -19.98 -14.83
N GLN A 669 4.01 -19.97 -14.54
CA GLN A 669 3.47 -20.17 -13.19
C GLN A 669 3.42 -21.64 -12.72
N GLY A 670 3.71 -22.62 -13.59
CA GLY A 670 3.55 -24.05 -13.28
C GLY A 670 2.09 -24.54 -13.14
N LYS A 671 1.11 -23.79 -13.66
CA LYS A 671 -0.35 -23.99 -13.45
C LYS A 671 -1.09 -24.50 -14.70
N THR A 672 -0.41 -25.23 -15.59
CA THR A 672 -0.95 -25.66 -16.90
C THR A 672 -2.12 -26.65 -16.82
N GLU A 673 -2.30 -27.37 -15.71
CA GLU A 673 -3.43 -28.29 -15.49
C GLU A 673 -4.80 -27.61 -15.59
N ILE A 674 -4.86 -26.28 -15.43
CA ILE A 674 -6.07 -25.49 -15.61
C ILE A 674 -6.74 -25.74 -16.97
N PHE A 675 -5.98 -25.87 -18.07
CA PHE A 675 -6.55 -26.07 -19.42
C PHE A 675 -7.20 -27.44 -19.61
N ARG A 676 -6.72 -28.46 -18.87
CA ARG A 676 -7.37 -29.77 -18.78
C ARG A 676 -8.64 -29.70 -17.94
N ALA A 677 -8.55 -29.04 -16.78
CA ALA A 677 -9.67 -28.91 -15.83
C ALA A 677 -10.87 -28.09 -16.35
N ILE A 678 -10.66 -27.21 -17.35
CA ILE A 678 -11.73 -26.43 -18.02
C ILE A 678 -12.15 -27.04 -19.37
N GLY A 679 -11.56 -28.16 -19.80
CA GLY A 679 -11.88 -28.81 -21.08
C GLY A 679 -11.36 -28.12 -22.34
N ALA A 680 -10.50 -27.09 -22.24
CA ALA A 680 -10.02 -26.31 -23.39
C ALA A 680 -9.15 -27.12 -24.38
N ILE A 681 -8.53 -28.22 -23.93
CA ILE A 681 -7.58 -29.01 -24.75
C ILE A 681 -8.24 -29.64 -25.99
N GLU A 682 -9.46 -30.19 -25.89
CA GLU A 682 -10.08 -30.90 -27.02
C GLU A 682 -10.66 -29.95 -28.11
N PRO A 683 -11.20 -28.77 -27.78
CA PRO A 683 -11.45 -27.72 -28.77
C PRO A 683 -10.17 -27.18 -29.44
N LEU A 684 -9.05 -27.03 -28.71
CA LEU A 684 -7.78 -26.54 -29.27
C LEU A 684 -7.04 -27.54 -30.18
N LYS A 685 -7.55 -28.76 -30.36
CA LYS A 685 -7.03 -29.77 -31.31
C LYS A 685 -7.74 -29.76 -32.68
N LYS A 686 -8.76 -28.91 -32.84
CA LYS A 686 -9.65 -28.87 -34.02
C LYS A 686 -9.39 -27.62 -34.85
#